data_AF-Q64701-F1
#
_entry.id   AF-Q64701-F1
#
_cell.length_a   1.000
_cell.length_b   1.000
_cell.length_c   1.000
_cell.angle_alpha   90.00
_cell.angle_beta   90.00
_cell.angle_gamma   90.00
#
_symmetry.space_group_name_H-M   'P 1'
#
loop_
_entity.id
_entity.type
_entity.pdbx_description
1 polymer ?
#
loop_
_entity_poly.entity_id
_entity_poly.type
_entity_poly.pdbx_seq_one_letter_code
_entity_poly.pdbx_strand_id
1 'polypeptide(L)'
;MFEDEPHAEGAAAVAAAREALQALCQELNLDEGSAAEALDDFTAIRGNYSLEGEVIHWLACSLYVACRKSIIPTVGKGVMEGNCVSLTRILRSAKLSLIQFFSKMKKWMDMSNLPQEFRERIERLERNFEVSTVIFKKFEPIFLDIFQNPYEEPPKLPRSRKQRRIPCSVKDLFNFCWTLFVYTKGNFRMIGDDLVNSYHLLLCCLDLIFANAIMCPNRRDLLNPSFKGLPSDFHAPDFKAAEEPPCIIAVLCDLHDGLLVEAKGIKEHYFKPYISKLFDKKILKGECLLDLSSFTDNSKAVNKEYEEYVLTVGDFDERIFLGADAEEEIGTPRKFTADTPFGKLTSQASVECNLQQHFEKKRSFAPSTPLTGRRYLQEKEAVTTPVASATQSVSRLQSIVAGLKSAPSEQLLNIFESCMRNPMGNIIKIVKGIGETFCQHYTQSTDKQPGSHIDFAVNRLKLAEILYYKILETIMVQETRRLHGMDMSVLLEQDIFHKSLMACCLEIVLFAYSSPRTFPWIIEVLDLQPFYFYKVIEVVIRSEEGLSRDMVKHLNSIEEQILESLAWTNNSALWEALHASANRVPSCEEVIFPNNFEIGNGGNVQGHLPMMPMSPIIHPRVKEVRTDSGSLRQDMQPLSPISVHERYSSPAAGSAKRRLFGDDPPKDTLMDKIMAEGTKLKIAPSSVTAESLSISPGQALLTMATTTVTGTTGRKVTVPLHGIANDAGEITLVPISMNPTQESTAESPVSLTAQSLIGTSPKQTHLTKAQDAHLTGVSKPKRTGSLALFYRKVYHLASVRLRDLCLKLDVSNELRRKIWTCFEFTLVHCPDLMKDRHLDQLLLCAFYIMAKVTKEERTFQEIMKSYRNQPQANSHVYRSVLLKSIPGGVVVYNGDCEMTDGDIEDATKTPNCSSEPVKEERGDLIKFYNTVYVGRVKSFALKYDLSNQDHIMDAPPLSPFPHIKQQPGSPRRISQQHSLYVSPHKNGAGLTPRSALLYKFNGSPSKSLKDINNMIRQGEQKTKKRVIAISGDADSPAKRLCQENDDVLLKRLQDVVSERANH
;
A
#
# COMPACT_ATOMS: atom_id res chain seq x y z
N MET A 1 -56.06 -12.56 14.16
CA MET A 1 -56.28 -11.27 14.86
C MET A 1 -54.94 -10.55 15.09
N PHE A 2 -54.02 -10.60 14.12
CA PHE A 2 -52.75 -9.87 14.11
C PHE A 2 -52.32 -9.60 12.66
N GLU A 3 -53.28 -9.20 11.81
CA GLU A 3 -53.00 -8.67 10.48
C GLU A 3 -53.73 -7.34 10.42
N ASP A 4 -53.05 -6.25 10.83
CA ASP A 4 -53.29 -4.88 10.32
C ASP A 4 -52.39 -3.80 10.97
N GLU A 5 -51.57 -4.08 11.98
CA GLU A 5 -50.76 -3.01 12.62
C GLU A 5 -49.44 -2.53 11.95
N PRO A 6 -48.73 -3.24 11.04
CA PRO A 6 -47.45 -2.72 10.56
C PRO A 6 -47.58 -1.49 9.64
N HIS A 7 -48.75 -1.22 9.05
CA HIS A 7 -48.92 -0.08 8.15
C HIS A 7 -49.09 1.27 8.88
N ALA A 8 -49.69 1.28 10.08
CA ALA A 8 -49.95 2.52 10.82
C ALA A 8 -48.66 3.14 11.39
N GLU A 9 -47.76 2.32 11.96
CA GLU A 9 -46.47 2.80 12.48
C GLU A 9 -45.57 3.37 11.37
N GLY A 10 -45.59 2.75 10.18
CA GLY A 10 -44.83 3.23 9.02
C GLY A 10 -45.28 4.63 8.56
N ALA A 11 -46.59 4.84 8.47
CA ALA A 11 -47.16 6.12 8.03
C ALA A 11 -46.85 7.27 9.00
N ALA A 12 -47.01 7.04 10.31
CA ALA A 12 -46.72 8.04 11.34
C ALA A 12 -45.24 8.46 11.32
N ALA A 13 -44.34 7.49 11.14
CA ALA A 13 -42.92 7.77 11.13
C ALA A 13 -42.44 8.48 9.85
N VAL A 14 -43.13 8.33 8.72
CA VAL A 14 -42.89 9.10 7.48
C VAL A 14 -43.42 10.53 7.63
N ALA A 15 -44.59 10.71 8.26
CA ALA A 15 -45.13 12.04 8.54
C ALA A 15 -44.19 12.85 9.45
N ALA A 16 -43.68 12.24 10.53
CA ALA A 16 -42.69 12.87 11.40
C ALA A 16 -41.38 13.22 10.67
N ALA A 17 -40.93 12.37 9.73
CA ALA A 17 -39.76 12.67 8.91
C ALA A 17 -40.00 13.85 7.96
N ARG A 18 -41.20 13.95 7.38
CA ARG A 18 -41.60 15.08 6.53
C ARG A 18 -41.63 16.39 7.32
N GLU A 19 -42.21 16.40 8.52
CA GLU A 19 -42.22 17.59 9.38
C GLU A 19 -40.81 18.04 9.77
N ALA A 20 -39.95 17.10 10.17
CA ALA A 20 -38.55 17.38 10.50
C ALA A 20 -37.77 17.94 9.30
N LEU A 21 -38.02 17.42 8.09
CA LEU A 21 -37.39 17.92 6.86
C LEU A 21 -37.91 19.32 6.49
N GLN A 22 -39.21 19.58 6.65
CA GLN A 22 -39.79 20.91 6.41
C GLN A 22 -39.20 21.95 7.36
N ALA A 23 -39.04 21.61 8.64
CA ALA A 23 -38.37 22.50 9.61
C ALA A 23 -36.91 22.80 9.20
N LEU A 24 -36.16 21.78 8.79
CA LEU A 24 -34.80 21.94 8.25
C LEU A 24 -34.76 22.87 7.03
N CYS A 25 -35.64 22.65 6.04
CA CYS A 25 -35.67 23.45 4.82
C CYS A 25 -36.09 24.90 5.09
N GLN A 26 -37.01 25.13 6.03
CA GLN A 26 -37.39 26.49 6.47
C GLN A 26 -36.23 27.23 7.14
N GLU A 27 -35.48 26.57 8.02
CA GLU A 27 -34.31 27.16 8.70
C GLU A 27 -33.17 27.46 7.71
N LEU A 28 -32.99 26.60 6.71
CA LEU A 28 -31.94 26.72 5.70
C LEU A 28 -32.35 27.61 4.51
N ASN A 29 -33.62 28.00 4.41
CA ASN A 29 -34.20 28.73 3.28
C ASN A 29 -33.96 28.01 1.94
N LEU A 30 -34.25 26.70 1.91
CA LEU A 30 -34.11 25.84 0.73
C LEU A 30 -35.39 25.81 -0.10
N ASP A 31 -35.25 25.54 -1.39
CA ASP A 31 -36.38 25.41 -2.32
C ASP A 31 -37.18 24.11 -2.09
N GLU A 32 -38.46 24.13 -2.49
CA GLU A 32 -39.36 22.99 -2.34
C GLU A 32 -38.91 21.76 -3.16
N GLY A 33 -38.21 21.96 -4.28
CA GLY A 33 -37.75 20.88 -5.15
C GLY A 33 -36.70 20.01 -4.46
N SER A 34 -35.69 20.65 -3.87
CA SER A 34 -34.64 19.97 -3.09
C SER A 34 -35.21 19.23 -1.87
N ALA A 35 -36.24 19.82 -1.22
CA ALA A 35 -36.93 19.18 -0.11
C ALA A 35 -37.72 17.93 -0.56
N ALA A 36 -38.40 18.01 -1.70
CA ALA A 36 -39.15 16.88 -2.27
C ALA A 36 -38.20 15.73 -2.66
N GLU A 37 -37.12 16.02 -3.39
CA GLU A 37 -36.13 14.99 -3.77
C GLU A 37 -35.52 14.33 -2.53
N ALA A 38 -35.14 15.11 -1.51
CA ALA A 38 -34.58 14.56 -0.28
C ALA A 38 -35.59 13.67 0.47
N LEU A 39 -36.89 13.98 0.44
CA LEU A 39 -37.91 13.17 1.07
C LEU A 39 -38.16 11.86 0.32
N ASP A 40 -38.17 11.91 -1.01
CA ASP A 40 -38.38 10.76 -1.88
C ASP A 40 -37.22 9.76 -1.74
N ASP A 41 -35.98 10.24 -1.82
CA ASP A 41 -34.76 9.43 -1.62
C ASP A 41 -34.77 8.78 -0.22
N PHE A 42 -35.13 9.54 0.81
CA PHE A 42 -35.22 9.02 2.18
C PHE A 42 -36.28 7.92 2.32
N THR A 43 -37.47 8.14 1.77
CA THR A 43 -38.58 7.20 1.87
C THR A 43 -38.25 5.90 1.12
N ALA A 44 -37.64 6.02 -0.07
CA ALA A 44 -37.18 4.88 -0.86
C ALA A 44 -36.13 4.03 -0.13
N ILE A 45 -35.12 4.66 0.50
CA ILE A 45 -34.10 3.93 1.27
C ILE A 45 -34.70 3.31 2.53
N ARG A 46 -35.54 4.04 3.27
CA ARG A 46 -36.15 3.55 4.50
C ARG A 46 -37.05 2.34 4.26
N GLY A 47 -37.73 2.27 3.12
CA GLY A 47 -38.51 1.10 2.72
C GLY A 47 -37.69 -0.17 2.53
N ASN A 48 -36.40 -0.04 2.20
CA ASN A 48 -35.50 -1.16 1.87
C ASN A 48 -34.48 -1.48 2.97
N TYR A 49 -34.18 -0.52 3.85
CA TYR A 49 -33.10 -0.63 4.84
C TYR A 49 -33.54 -0.15 6.22
N SER A 50 -33.04 -0.83 7.26
CA SER A 50 -33.14 -0.34 8.65
C SER A 50 -32.15 0.80 8.90
N LEU A 51 -32.67 1.99 9.18
CA LEU A 51 -31.90 3.21 9.41
C LEU A 51 -31.66 3.45 10.91
N GLU A 52 -30.53 2.94 11.43
CA GLU A 52 -30.17 3.07 12.85
C GLU A 52 -29.76 4.51 13.25
N GLY A 53 -30.21 4.95 14.43
CA GLY A 53 -29.94 6.27 15.01
C GLY A 53 -31.02 7.31 14.70
N GLU A 54 -30.73 8.60 14.94
CA GLU A 54 -31.72 9.66 14.76
C GLU A 54 -32.09 9.88 13.28
N VAL A 55 -33.39 10.02 13.03
CA VAL A 55 -33.97 10.21 11.69
C VAL A 55 -33.45 11.49 11.05
N ILE A 56 -33.33 12.57 11.83
CA ILE A 56 -32.86 13.88 11.34
C ILE A 56 -31.45 13.82 10.73
N HIS A 57 -30.58 12.94 11.23
CA HIS A 57 -29.23 12.76 10.68
C HIS A 57 -29.23 12.09 9.30
N TRP A 58 -30.18 11.20 9.04
CA TRP A 58 -30.37 10.59 7.72
C TRP A 58 -31.02 11.56 6.75
N LEU A 59 -31.97 12.38 7.23
CA LEU A 59 -32.53 13.49 6.47
C LEU A 59 -31.45 14.50 6.08
N ALA A 60 -30.50 14.82 6.95
CA ALA A 60 -29.36 15.68 6.62
C ALA A 60 -28.47 15.09 5.50
N CYS A 61 -28.25 13.78 5.48
CA CYS A 61 -27.53 13.12 4.38
C CYS A 61 -28.30 13.23 3.06
N SER A 62 -29.61 12.93 3.10
CA SER A 62 -30.50 13.04 1.93
C SER A 62 -30.54 14.47 1.38
N LEU A 63 -30.73 15.44 2.28
CA LEU A 63 -30.81 16.85 1.95
C LEU A 63 -29.51 17.38 1.36
N TYR A 64 -28.36 16.96 1.89
CA TYR A 64 -27.06 17.31 1.31
C TYR A 64 -26.92 16.80 -0.14
N VAL A 65 -27.35 15.56 -0.40
CA VAL A 65 -27.33 14.99 -1.77
C VAL A 65 -28.23 15.79 -2.71
N ALA A 66 -29.48 16.04 -2.33
CA ALA A 66 -30.42 16.83 -3.13
C ALA A 66 -29.88 18.26 -3.38
N CYS A 67 -29.35 18.91 -2.35
CA CYS A 67 -28.75 20.24 -2.46
C CYS A 67 -27.55 20.30 -3.40
N ARG A 68 -26.89 19.17 -3.67
CA ARG A 68 -25.75 19.11 -4.60
C ARG A 68 -26.13 18.71 -6.02
N LYS A 69 -27.31 18.14 -6.23
CA LYS A 69 -27.87 17.85 -7.56
C LYS A 69 -28.71 19.02 -8.10
N SER A 70 -29.26 19.84 -7.21
CA SER A 70 -30.06 21.02 -7.57
C SER A 70 -29.24 22.05 -8.37
N ILE A 71 -29.93 22.78 -9.23
CA ILE A 71 -29.37 23.77 -10.13
C ILE A 71 -30.16 25.07 -9.96
N ILE A 72 -29.53 26.11 -9.40
CA ILE A 72 -30.19 27.39 -9.08
C ILE A 72 -29.73 28.51 -10.04
N PRO A 73 -30.67 29.24 -10.68
CA PRO A 73 -30.37 30.49 -11.36
C PRO A 73 -29.84 31.55 -10.39
N THR A 74 -28.59 31.99 -10.59
CA THR A 74 -27.90 32.96 -9.74
C THR A 74 -27.67 34.28 -10.49
N VAL A 75 -28.16 35.38 -9.91
CA VAL A 75 -28.04 36.72 -10.51
C VAL A 75 -26.57 37.07 -10.77
N GLY A 76 -26.23 37.38 -12.03
CA GLY A 76 -24.90 37.82 -12.44
C GLY A 76 -23.86 36.71 -12.68
N LYS A 77 -24.15 35.45 -12.34
CA LYS A 77 -23.26 34.30 -12.60
C LYS A 77 -23.88 33.20 -13.48
N GLY A 78 -25.14 33.36 -13.89
CA GLY A 78 -25.84 32.37 -14.70
C GLY A 78 -26.46 31.28 -13.83
N VAL A 79 -26.30 30.02 -14.23
CA VAL A 79 -26.88 28.87 -13.53
C VAL A 79 -25.81 28.22 -12.66
N MET A 80 -26.07 28.07 -11.35
CA MET A 80 -25.10 27.54 -10.39
C MET A 80 -25.53 26.15 -9.90
N GLU A 81 -24.57 25.22 -9.85
CA GLU A 81 -24.79 23.89 -9.29
C GLU A 81 -24.78 23.94 -7.76
N GLY A 82 -25.94 23.65 -7.18
CA GLY A 82 -26.21 23.57 -5.76
C GLY A 82 -26.93 24.78 -5.17
N ASN A 83 -27.38 24.64 -3.92
CA ASN A 83 -28.34 25.58 -3.31
C ASN A 83 -27.75 26.78 -2.55
N CYS A 84 -26.47 27.12 -2.76
CA CYS A 84 -25.78 28.13 -1.95
C CYS A 84 -25.82 27.86 -0.43
N VAL A 85 -25.96 26.60 0.00
CA VAL A 85 -25.95 26.22 1.41
C VAL A 85 -24.70 25.39 1.68
N SER A 86 -23.91 25.80 2.68
CA SER A 86 -22.73 25.06 3.10
C SER A 86 -23.11 23.82 3.90
N LEU A 87 -22.30 22.77 3.81
CA LEU A 87 -22.46 21.57 4.65
C LEU A 87 -22.55 21.95 6.13
N THR A 88 -21.70 22.86 6.60
CA THR A 88 -21.69 23.30 8.00
C THR A 88 -23.05 23.84 8.45
N ARG A 89 -23.77 24.57 7.59
CA ARG A 89 -25.09 25.09 7.94
C ARG A 89 -26.13 23.98 8.06
N ILE A 90 -26.14 23.03 7.11
CA ILE A 90 -27.03 21.84 7.15
C ILE A 90 -26.82 21.06 8.43
N LEU A 91 -25.55 20.82 8.77
CA LEU A 91 -25.17 20.04 9.95
C LEU A 91 -25.54 20.72 11.26
N ARG A 92 -25.39 22.04 11.35
CA ARG A 92 -25.78 22.81 12.55
C ARG A 92 -27.28 22.74 12.80
N SER A 93 -28.10 22.92 11.75
CA SER A 93 -29.56 22.79 11.85
C SER A 93 -30.01 21.38 12.23
N ALA A 94 -29.28 20.36 11.75
CA ALA A 94 -29.54 18.95 12.10
C ALA A 94 -28.90 18.48 13.42
N LYS A 95 -28.13 19.34 14.12
CA LYS A 95 -27.32 18.99 15.30
C LYS A 95 -26.42 17.76 15.09
N LEU A 96 -25.87 17.64 13.89
CA LEU A 96 -25.06 16.51 13.46
C LEU A 96 -23.59 16.95 13.34
N SER A 97 -22.66 16.28 14.02
CA SER A 97 -21.24 16.62 13.87
C SER A 97 -20.67 16.17 12.51
N LEU A 98 -19.60 16.84 12.05
CA LEU A 98 -18.89 16.48 10.80
C LEU A 98 -18.46 14.99 10.77
N ILE A 99 -17.93 14.47 11.89
CA ILE A 99 -17.49 13.08 11.97
C ILE A 99 -18.66 12.09 11.84
N GLN A 100 -19.78 12.39 12.49
CA GLN A 100 -20.98 11.57 12.37
C GLN A 100 -21.56 11.65 10.95
N PHE A 101 -21.52 12.83 10.32
CA PHE A 101 -21.93 13.02 8.93
C PHE A 101 -21.14 12.11 8.00
N PHE A 102 -19.79 12.12 8.02
CA PHE A 102 -19.01 11.25 7.12
C PHE A 102 -19.29 9.75 7.33
N SER A 103 -19.48 9.31 8.58
CA SER A 103 -19.86 7.92 8.89
C SER A 103 -21.24 7.54 8.32
N LYS A 104 -22.23 8.43 8.43
CA LYS A 104 -23.58 8.21 7.88
C LYS A 104 -23.63 8.36 6.37
N MET A 105 -22.96 9.36 5.80
CA MET A 105 -22.93 9.64 4.37
C MET A 105 -22.31 8.47 3.59
N LYS A 106 -21.25 7.83 4.10
CA LYS A 106 -20.71 6.59 3.50
C LYS A 106 -21.75 5.48 3.41
N LYS A 107 -22.47 5.23 4.50
CA LYS A 107 -23.57 4.25 4.52
C LYS A 107 -24.70 4.66 3.58
N TRP A 108 -25.01 5.95 3.52
CA TRP A 108 -26.04 6.49 2.63
C TRP A 108 -25.68 6.25 1.18
N MET A 109 -24.46 6.60 0.75
CA MET A 109 -23.97 6.34 -0.62
C MET A 109 -24.06 4.86 -0.98
N ASP A 110 -23.70 3.97 -0.06
CA ASP A 110 -23.82 2.52 -0.27
C ASP A 110 -25.28 2.06 -0.44
N MET A 111 -26.24 2.64 0.30
CA MET A 111 -27.65 2.26 0.24
C MET A 111 -28.40 2.86 -0.95
N SER A 112 -28.06 4.09 -1.37
CA SER A 112 -28.68 4.79 -2.49
C SER A 112 -28.01 4.51 -3.84
N ASN A 113 -26.92 3.72 -3.86
CA ASN A 113 -26.12 3.47 -5.06
C ASN A 113 -25.72 4.76 -5.80
N LEU A 114 -25.28 5.77 -5.05
CA LEU A 114 -24.90 7.06 -5.64
C LEU A 114 -23.78 6.90 -6.70
N PRO A 115 -23.82 7.71 -7.78
CA PRO A 115 -22.82 7.69 -8.84
C PRO A 115 -21.39 7.86 -8.32
N GLN A 116 -20.42 7.28 -9.02
CA GLN A 116 -19.02 7.28 -8.62
C GLN A 116 -18.45 8.71 -8.48
N GLU A 117 -18.83 9.63 -9.37
CA GLU A 117 -18.42 11.04 -9.30
C GLU A 117 -18.84 11.71 -7.97
N PHE A 118 -20.02 11.37 -7.46
CA PHE A 118 -20.50 11.88 -6.18
C PHE A 118 -19.73 11.26 -5.00
N ARG A 119 -19.39 9.98 -5.08
CA ARG A 119 -18.58 9.30 -4.06
C ARG A 119 -17.21 9.96 -3.91
N GLU A 120 -16.57 10.25 -5.03
CA GLU A 120 -15.27 10.93 -5.08
C GLU A 120 -15.37 12.36 -4.53
N ARG A 121 -16.50 13.04 -4.74
CA ARG A 121 -16.76 14.35 -4.12
C ARG A 121 -16.79 14.27 -2.59
N ILE A 122 -17.49 13.29 -2.03
CA ILE A 122 -17.53 13.08 -0.58
C ILE A 122 -16.15 12.69 -0.04
N GLU A 123 -15.40 11.85 -0.74
CA GLU A 123 -14.03 11.46 -0.35
C GLU A 123 -13.08 12.66 -0.35
N ARG A 124 -13.17 13.54 -1.36
CA ARG A 124 -12.42 14.81 -1.40
C ARG A 124 -12.78 15.72 -0.23
N LEU A 125 -14.07 15.84 0.08
CA LEU A 125 -14.56 16.64 1.20
C LEU A 125 -14.04 16.13 2.55
N GLU A 126 -14.06 14.81 2.74
CA GLU A 126 -13.52 14.15 3.94
C GLU A 126 -12.00 14.33 4.05
N ARG A 127 -11.27 14.19 2.94
CA ARG A 127 -9.83 14.45 2.89
C ARG A 127 -9.50 15.88 3.28
N ASN A 128 -10.24 16.86 2.74
CA ASN A 128 -10.06 18.26 3.08
C ASN A 128 -10.26 18.52 4.58
N PHE A 129 -11.31 17.93 5.16
CA PHE A 129 -11.58 17.98 6.60
C PHE A 129 -10.45 17.40 7.45
N GLU A 130 -9.90 16.24 7.04
CA GLU A 130 -8.77 15.61 7.75
C GLU A 130 -7.52 16.49 7.73
N VAL A 131 -7.14 17.02 6.56
CA VAL A 131 -5.98 17.90 6.43
C VAL A 131 -6.17 19.12 7.31
N SER A 132 -7.28 19.85 7.16
CA SER A 132 -7.52 21.08 7.92
C SER A 132 -7.60 20.84 9.43
N THR A 133 -8.16 19.72 9.89
CA THR A 133 -8.16 19.34 11.30
C THR A 133 -6.74 19.17 11.85
N VAL A 134 -5.86 18.51 11.08
CA VAL A 134 -4.47 18.30 11.48
C VAL A 134 -3.68 19.60 11.44
N ILE A 135 -3.88 20.42 10.39
CA ILE A 135 -3.21 21.71 10.26
C ILE A 135 -3.63 22.68 11.36
N PHE A 136 -4.92 22.77 11.70
CA PHE A 136 -5.41 23.64 12.78
C PHE A 136 -4.78 23.29 14.14
N LYS A 137 -4.64 21.99 14.43
CA LYS A 137 -3.97 21.51 15.65
C LYS A 137 -2.48 21.89 15.74
N LYS A 138 -1.81 22.12 14.60
CA LYS A 138 -0.44 22.66 14.57
C LYS A 138 -0.45 24.19 14.55
N PHE A 139 -1.46 24.82 13.94
CA PHE A 139 -1.59 26.28 13.88
C PHE A 139 -1.59 26.93 15.25
N GLU A 140 -2.42 26.46 16.19
CA GLU A 140 -2.55 27.10 17.50
C GLU A 140 -1.22 27.12 18.30
N PRO A 141 -0.50 26.00 18.51
CA PRO A 141 0.80 26.05 19.19
C PRO A 141 1.84 26.93 18.49
N ILE A 142 1.91 26.88 17.15
CA ILE A 142 2.87 27.71 16.39
C ILE A 142 2.52 29.19 16.53
N PHE A 143 1.23 29.52 16.47
CA PHE A 143 0.77 30.89 16.66
C PHE A 143 1.14 31.41 18.05
N LEU A 144 0.94 30.61 19.11
CA LEU A 144 1.28 30.97 20.49
C LEU A 144 2.80 31.12 20.73
N ASP A 145 3.63 30.39 19.97
CA ASP A 145 5.07 30.58 20.01
C ASP A 145 5.48 31.95 19.43
N ILE A 146 4.78 32.44 18.40
CA ILE A 146 5.12 33.68 17.68
C ILE A 146 4.42 34.92 18.31
N PHE A 147 3.15 34.79 18.68
CA PHE A 147 2.26 35.86 19.11
C PHE A 147 1.75 35.62 20.52
N GLN A 148 1.28 36.68 21.17
CA GLN A 148 0.69 36.56 22.50
C GLN A 148 -0.52 35.63 22.51
N ASN A 149 -0.90 35.17 23.70
CA ASN A 149 -2.02 34.27 23.85
C ASN A 149 -3.36 35.01 23.57
N PRO A 150 -4.13 34.64 22.52
CA PRO A 150 -5.41 35.29 22.21
C PRO A 150 -6.48 35.04 23.28
N TYR A 151 -6.27 34.11 24.20
CA TYR A 151 -7.19 33.79 25.31
C TYR A 151 -6.86 34.53 26.61
N GLU A 152 -5.73 35.23 26.68
CA GLU A 152 -5.29 36.01 27.85
C GLU A 152 -5.41 37.53 27.60
N GLU A 153 -6.39 37.98 26.83
CA GLU A 153 -6.58 39.41 26.58
C GLU A 153 -6.89 40.17 27.89
N PRO A 154 -6.11 41.21 28.23
CA PRO A 154 -6.41 42.03 29.40
C PRO A 154 -7.75 42.75 29.22
N PRO A 155 -8.55 42.91 30.29
CA PRO A 155 -9.87 43.53 30.20
C PRO A 155 -9.80 44.91 29.55
N LYS A 156 -10.57 45.08 28.46
CA LYS A 156 -10.60 46.30 27.65
C LYS A 156 -10.98 47.50 28.53
N LEU A 157 -10.09 48.48 28.63
CA LEU A 157 -10.41 49.76 29.29
C LEU A 157 -11.59 50.43 28.56
N PRO A 158 -12.58 50.99 29.29
CA PRO A 158 -13.68 51.70 28.68
C PRO A 158 -13.14 52.91 27.90
N ARG A 159 -13.32 52.91 26.58
CA ARG A 159 -12.83 53.97 25.68
C ARG A 159 -13.96 54.79 25.08
N SER A 160 -13.67 56.06 24.83
CA SER A 160 -14.59 57.08 24.33
C SER A 160 -15.13 56.78 22.93
N ARG A 161 -16.43 57.04 22.70
CA ARG A 161 -17.15 56.87 21.41
C ARG A 161 -16.50 57.59 20.21
N LYS A 162 -15.56 58.53 20.44
CA LYS A 162 -14.93 59.30 19.36
C LYS A 162 -13.88 58.52 18.55
N GLN A 163 -13.40 57.37 19.03
CA GLN A 163 -12.38 56.60 18.31
C GLN A 163 -13.04 55.56 17.39
N ARG A 164 -13.15 55.86 16.09
CA ARG A 164 -13.94 55.08 15.12
C ARG A 164 -13.29 53.75 14.67
N ARG A 165 -11.97 53.60 14.77
CA ARG A 165 -11.25 52.39 14.36
C ARG A 165 -10.38 51.90 15.51
N ILE A 166 -10.47 50.61 15.80
CA ILE A 166 -9.78 49.95 16.91
C ILE A 166 -8.64 49.14 16.29
N PRO A 167 -7.41 49.22 16.84
CA PRO A 167 -6.33 48.32 16.43
C PRO A 167 -6.77 46.87 16.61
N CYS A 168 -6.39 45.99 15.67
CA CYS A 168 -6.81 44.60 15.77
C CYS A 168 -6.29 43.95 17.05
N SER A 169 -7.07 43.12 17.70
CA SER A 169 -6.57 42.40 18.87
C SER A 169 -5.75 41.17 18.47
N VAL A 170 -5.13 40.50 19.44
CA VAL A 170 -4.46 39.22 19.19
C VAL A 170 -5.47 38.16 18.73
N LYS A 171 -6.69 38.18 19.28
CA LYS A 171 -7.78 37.31 18.81
C LYS A 171 -8.21 37.64 17.38
N ASP A 172 -8.29 38.92 17.01
CA ASP A 172 -8.58 39.31 15.62
C ASP A 172 -7.49 38.83 14.66
N LEU A 173 -6.22 38.91 15.10
CA LEU A 173 -5.06 38.43 14.33
C LEU A 173 -5.08 36.92 14.13
N PHE A 174 -5.38 36.16 15.19
CA PHE A 174 -5.52 34.70 15.14
C PHE A 174 -6.57 34.27 14.11
N ASN A 175 -7.75 34.88 14.19
CA ASN A 175 -8.84 34.59 13.26
C ASN A 175 -8.48 34.99 11.83
N PHE A 176 -7.90 36.18 11.64
CA PHE A 176 -7.49 36.66 10.32
C PHE A 176 -6.43 35.76 9.68
N CYS A 177 -5.42 35.32 10.44
CA CYS A 177 -4.38 34.43 9.95
C CYS A 177 -4.95 33.09 9.49
N TRP A 178 -5.87 32.51 10.26
CA TRP A 178 -6.54 31.26 9.85
C TRP A 178 -7.41 31.47 8.61
N THR A 179 -8.21 32.54 8.56
CA THR A 179 -9.05 32.84 7.38
C THR A 179 -8.20 33.06 6.12
N LEU A 180 -7.09 33.78 6.24
CA LEU A 180 -6.16 33.99 5.13
C LEU A 180 -5.56 32.67 4.64
N PHE A 181 -5.19 31.79 5.58
CA PHE A 181 -4.70 30.45 5.26
C PHE A 181 -5.75 29.63 4.49
N VAL A 182 -6.98 29.48 5.02
CA VAL A 182 -8.01 28.66 4.37
C VAL A 182 -8.46 29.24 3.03
N TYR A 183 -8.48 30.57 2.90
CA TYR A 183 -8.76 31.24 1.61
C TYR A 183 -7.65 30.97 0.59
N THR A 184 -6.39 31.12 0.97
CA THR A 184 -5.24 30.82 0.10
C THR A 184 -5.21 29.35 -0.28
N LYS A 185 -5.45 28.46 0.69
CA LYS A 185 -5.56 27.02 0.50
C LYS A 185 -6.65 26.64 -0.50
N GLY A 186 -7.85 27.24 -0.39
CA GLY A 186 -8.95 27.02 -1.32
C GLY A 186 -8.63 27.41 -2.77
N ASN A 187 -7.76 28.41 -2.96
CA ASN A 187 -7.28 28.82 -4.28
C ASN A 187 -6.23 27.87 -4.87
N PHE A 188 -5.57 27.06 -4.04
CA PHE A 188 -4.54 26.10 -4.45
C PHE A 188 -4.90 24.68 -4.02
N ARG A 189 -5.92 24.06 -4.64
CA ARG A 189 -6.31 22.67 -4.34
C ARG A 189 -5.10 21.70 -4.34
N MET A 190 -4.18 21.86 -5.28
CA MET A 190 -2.94 21.08 -5.38
C MET A 190 -1.97 21.19 -4.17
N ILE A 191 -2.06 22.27 -3.40
CA ILE A 191 -1.31 22.47 -2.15
C ILE A 191 -2.19 22.05 -0.97
N GLY A 192 -3.48 22.39 -1.02
CA GLY A 192 -4.48 22.18 0.04
C GLY A 192 -4.84 20.73 0.34
N ASP A 193 -4.73 19.83 -0.64
CA ASP A 193 -5.10 18.41 -0.48
C ASP A 193 -3.93 17.55 0.07
N ASP A 194 -2.69 18.06 -0.03
CA ASP A 194 -1.47 17.43 0.48
C ASP A 194 -1.14 17.98 1.87
N LEU A 195 -0.93 17.09 2.84
CA LEU A 195 -0.73 17.50 4.23
C LEU A 195 0.56 18.30 4.42
N VAL A 196 1.65 17.89 3.77
CA VAL A 196 2.98 18.48 3.94
C VAL A 196 3.00 19.86 3.28
N ASN A 197 2.51 19.97 2.05
CA ASN A 197 2.41 21.23 1.32
C ASN A 197 1.44 22.20 2.01
N SER A 198 0.28 21.73 2.51
CA SER A 198 -0.66 22.56 3.28
C SER A 198 -0.02 23.08 4.57
N TYR A 199 0.77 22.26 5.24
CA TYR A 199 1.50 22.66 6.44
C TYR A 199 2.53 23.75 6.12
N HIS A 200 3.30 23.61 5.05
CA HIS A 200 4.24 24.65 4.63
C HIS A 200 3.53 25.94 4.18
N LEU A 201 2.35 25.84 3.55
CA LEU A 201 1.53 27.01 3.23
C LEU A 201 1.07 27.75 4.50
N LEU A 202 0.73 27.02 5.57
CA LEU A 202 0.44 27.62 6.88
C LEU A 202 1.66 28.38 7.41
N LEU A 203 2.85 27.80 7.33
CA LEU A 203 4.08 28.48 7.75
C LEU A 203 4.32 29.77 6.96
N CYS A 204 4.00 29.79 5.66
CA CYS A 204 4.08 30.99 4.83
C CYS A 204 3.10 32.08 5.29
N CYS A 205 1.88 31.70 5.69
CA CYS A 205 0.90 32.64 6.24
C CYS A 205 1.39 33.25 7.56
N LEU A 206 1.88 32.42 8.49
CA LEU A 206 2.42 32.87 9.77
C LEU A 206 3.63 33.79 9.61
N ASP A 207 4.54 33.44 8.69
CA ASP A 207 5.69 34.26 8.33
C ASP A 207 5.29 35.64 7.77
N LEU A 208 4.27 35.70 6.88
CA LEU A 208 3.73 36.97 6.39
C LEU A 208 3.16 37.83 7.51
N ILE A 209 2.38 37.24 8.41
CA ILE A 209 1.78 37.97 9.53
C ILE A 209 2.86 38.45 10.51
N PHE A 210 3.88 37.63 10.79
CA PHE A 210 5.01 38.02 11.61
C PHE A 210 5.78 39.20 11.01
N ALA A 211 6.11 39.11 9.71
CA ALA A 211 6.80 40.19 9.00
C ALA A 211 6.02 41.51 9.09
N ASN A 212 4.70 41.45 8.90
CA ASN A 212 3.85 42.63 9.04
C ASN A 212 3.78 43.16 10.49
N ALA A 213 3.78 42.28 11.51
CA ALA A 213 3.77 42.69 12.91
C ALA A 213 5.08 43.39 13.34
N ILE A 214 6.23 42.92 12.82
CA ILE A 214 7.54 43.55 13.06
C ILE A 214 7.65 44.89 12.32
N MET A 215 7.22 44.93 11.05
CA MET A 215 7.36 46.13 10.22
C MET A 215 6.38 47.24 10.59
N CYS A 216 5.23 46.91 11.20
CA CYS A 216 4.27 47.93 11.63
C CYS A 216 4.76 48.58 12.94
N PRO A 217 5.07 49.90 12.96
CA PRO A 217 5.69 50.55 14.11
C PRO A 217 4.89 50.40 15.42
N ASN A 218 3.56 50.33 15.31
CA ASN A 218 2.64 50.34 16.44
C ASN A 218 2.06 48.95 16.79
N ARG A 219 2.53 47.86 16.16
CA ARG A 219 1.92 46.51 16.31
C ARG A 219 2.83 45.45 16.95
N ARG A 220 3.99 45.86 17.46
CA ARG A 220 4.91 44.99 18.21
C ARG A 220 4.28 44.40 19.47
N ASP A 221 3.23 45.04 19.98
CA ASP A 221 2.41 44.58 21.11
C ASP A 221 1.70 43.25 20.87
N LEU A 222 1.60 42.78 19.63
CA LEU A 222 1.00 41.48 19.30
C LEU A 222 1.97 40.29 19.47
N LEU A 223 3.27 40.56 19.39
CA LEU A 223 4.31 39.52 19.36
C LEU A 223 4.54 38.94 20.76
N ASN A 224 4.81 37.63 20.82
CA ASN A 224 5.25 36.97 22.04
C ASN A 224 6.71 37.40 22.31
N PRO A 225 7.01 38.13 23.40
CA PRO A 225 8.36 38.60 23.70
C PRO A 225 9.39 37.47 23.89
N SER A 226 8.94 36.24 24.15
CA SER A 226 9.80 35.06 24.32
C SER A 226 10.10 34.29 23.03
N PHE A 227 9.56 34.75 21.89
CA PHE A 227 9.76 34.07 20.62
C PHE A 227 11.23 34.13 20.16
N LYS A 228 11.82 32.96 19.94
CA LYS A 228 13.25 32.82 19.57
C LYS A 228 13.63 33.44 18.22
N GLY A 229 12.65 33.67 17.34
CA GLY A 229 12.87 34.28 16.02
C GLY A 229 12.87 35.81 16.01
N LEU A 230 12.76 36.46 17.18
CA LEU A 230 12.82 37.92 17.26
C LEU A 230 14.25 38.45 17.02
N PRO A 231 14.39 39.65 16.41
CA PRO A 231 15.69 40.33 16.31
C PRO A 231 16.33 40.52 17.69
N SER A 232 17.67 40.47 17.76
CA SER A 232 18.41 40.59 19.01
C SER A 232 18.22 41.94 19.73
N ASP A 233 17.96 42.98 18.96
CA ASP A 233 17.69 44.35 19.41
C ASP A 233 16.18 44.62 19.61
N PHE A 234 15.33 43.60 19.52
CA PHE A 234 13.87 43.78 19.62
C PHE A 234 13.41 44.41 20.94
N HIS A 235 14.14 44.22 22.04
CA HIS A 235 13.82 44.85 23.32
C HIS A 235 14.44 46.24 23.52
N ALA A 236 15.24 46.71 22.55
CA ALA A 236 15.83 48.03 22.59
C ALA A 236 14.73 49.10 22.40
N PRO A 237 14.76 50.21 23.18
CA PRO A 237 13.77 51.28 23.09
C PRO A 237 13.81 52.02 21.73
N ASP A 238 14.96 51.98 21.06
CA ASP A 238 15.23 52.59 19.75
C ASP A 238 15.20 51.60 18.58
N PHE A 239 14.64 50.39 18.78
CA PHE A 239 14.47 49.39 17.74
C PHE A 239 13.82 49.98 16.48
N LYS A 240 14.53 49.87 15.35
CA LYS A 240 14.01 50.19 14.01
C LYS A 240 13.94 48.90 13.21
N ALA A 241 12.75 48.58 12.71
CA ALA A 241 12.60 47.47 11.78
C ALA A 241 13.51 47.67 10.57
N ALA A 242 14.09 46.59 10.08
CA ALA A 242 14.86 46.60 8.84
C ALA A 242 13.97 47.03 7.66
N GLU A 243 14.57 47.59 6.60
CA GLU A 243 13.85 47.96 5.38
C GLU A 243 13.25 46.73 4.68
N GLU A 244 13.95 45.59 4.74
CA GLU A 244 13.46 44.33 4.19
C GLU A 244 12.60 43.54 5.20
N PRO A 245 11.47 42.97 4.77
CA PRO A 245 10.64 42.13 5.64
C PRO A 245 11.40 40.90 6.16
N PRO A 246 11.39 40.61 7.47
CA PRO A 246 12.06 39.43 8.01
C PRO A 246 11.41 38.13 7.52
N CYS A 247 12.20 37.07 7.42
CA CYS A 247 11.75 35.73 7.02
C CYS A 247 12.08 34.72 8.12
N ILE A 248 11.05 34.18 8.79
CA ILE A 248 11.20 33.26 9.92
C ILE A 248 10.96 31.80 9.53
N ILE A 249 10.76 31.48 8.25
CA ILE A 249 10.53 30.10 7.78
C ILE A 249 11.59 29.11 8.30
N ALA A 250 12.87 29.50 8.34
CA ALA A 250 13.93 28.64 8.88
C ALA A 250 13.70 28.32 10.36
N VAL A 251 13.44 29.33 11.18
CA VAL A 251 13.15 29.20 12.61
C VAL A 251 11.91 28.34 12.84
N LEU A 252 10.84 28.55 12.07
CA LEU A 252 9.61 27.77 12.17
C LEU A 252 9.83 26.30 11.78
N CYS A 253 10.64 26.04 10.76
CA CYS A 253 10.97 24.67 10.37
C CYS A 253 11.77 23.96 11.47
N ASP A 254 12.74 24.64 12.08
CA ASP A 254 13.56 24.08 13.15
C ASP A 254 12.76 23.82 14.44
N LEU A 255 11.78 24.68 14.76
CA LEU A 255 10.96 24.55 15.98
C LEU A 255 9.79 23.57 15.83
N HIS A 256 9.25 23.39 14.62
CA HIS A 256 7.96 22.71 14.43
C HIS A 256 7.96 21.58 13.40
N ASP A 257 9.14 21.06 13.04
CA ASP A 257 9.34 19.94 12.12
C ASP A 257 8.97 20.28 10.66
N GLY A 258 9.34 21.47 10.20
CA GLY A 258 9.14 21.89 8.80
C GLY A 258 10.27 21.42 7.87
N LEU A 259 9.97 21.26 6.58
CA LEU A 259 10.96 20.96 5.55
C LEU A 259 11.39 22.27 4.89
N LEU A 260 12.55 22.79 5.30
CA LEU A 260 12.98 24.14 4.94
C LEU A 260 13.00 24.42 3.44
N VAL A 261 13.54 23.50 2.64
CA VAL A 261 13.66 23.68 1.18
C VAL A 261 12.28 23.74 0.51
N GLU A 262 11.38 22.84 0.91
CA GLU A 262 10.02 22.79 0.35
C GLU A 262 9.19 23.99 0.79
N ALA A 263 9.28 24.39 2.07
CA ALA A 263 8.58 25.55 2.59
C ALA A 263 9.03 26.86 1.90
N LYS A 264 10.34 27.02 1.66
CA LYS A 264 10.85 28.14 0.86
C LYS A 264 10.36 28.10 -0.58
N GLY A 265 10.32 26.92 -1.21
CA GLY A 265 9.77 26.75 -2.55
C GLY A 265 8.30 27.17 -2.66
N ILE A 266 7.47 26.76 -1.69
CA ILE A 266 6.06 27.16 -1.61
C ILE A 266 5.91 28.67 -1.42
N LYS A 267 6.72 29.26 -0.52
CA LYS A 267 6.74 30.70 -0.28
C LYS A 267 7.04 31.47 -1.57
N GLU A 268 8.10 31.08 -2.28
CA GLU A 268 8.61 31.83 -3.42
C GLU A 268 7.74 31.71 -4.68
N HIS A 269 7.35 30.48 -5.04
CA HIS A 269 6.74 30.22 -6.34
C HIS A 269 5.21 30.25 -6.34
N TYR A 270 4.57 30.12 -5.18
CA TYR A 270 3.11 30.04 -5.08
C TYR A 270 2.53 31.13 -4.19
N PHE A 271 3.03 31.24 -2.96
CA PHE A 271 2.44 32.15 -1.97
C PHE A 271 2.70 33.62 -2.31
N LYS A 272 3.96 34.02 -2.55
CA LYS A 272 4.32 35.41 -2.89
C LYS A 272 3.58 35.95 -4.14
N PRO A 273 3.55 35.24 -5.29
CA PRO A 273 2.77 35.69 -6.45
C PRO A 273 1.29 35.84 -6.16
N TYR A 274 0.73 34.95 -5.33
CA TYR A 274 -0.68 35.01 -4.96
C TYR A 274 -1.01 36.19 -4.05
N ILE A 275 -0.20 36.44 -3.02
CA ILE A 275 -0.38 37.60 -2.16
C ILE A 275 -0.30 38.89 -2.99
N SER A 276 0.64 38.98 -3.94
CA SER A 276 0.73 40.11 -4.88
C SER A 276 -0.56 40.28 -5.68
N LYS A 277 -1.11 39.17 -6.22
CA LYS A 277 -2.41 39.16 -6.91
C LYS A 277 -3.58 39.62 -6.04
N LEU A 278 -3.57 39.34 -4.73
CA LEU A 278 -4.59 39.83 -3.80
C LEU A 278 -4.50 41.35 -3.59
N PHE A 279 -3.29 41.92 -3.61
CA PHE A 279 -3.09 43.37 -3.62
C PHE A 279 -3.56 43.99 -4.95
N ASP A 280 -3.23 43.38 -6.09
CA ASP A 280 -3.66 43.86 -7.42
C ASP A 280 -5.19 43.89 -7.54
N LYS A 281 -5.86 42.86 -7.00
CA LYS A 281 -7.32 42.77 -6.91
C LYS A 281 -7.94 43.70 -5.86
N LYS A 282 -7.12 44.44 -5.09
CA LYS A 282 -7.55 45.30 -3.99
C LYS A 282 -8.34 44.56 -2.90
N ILE A 283 -8.09 43.26 -2.75
CA ILE A 283 -8.60 42.45 -1.63
C ILE A 283 -7.75 42.76 -0.39
N LEU A 284 -6.42 42.78 -0.56
CA LEU A 284 -5.48 43.29 0.43
C LEU A 284 -5.04 44.71 0.04
N LYS A 285 -4.87 45.58 1.04
CA LYS A 285 -4.53 47.00 0.90
C LYS A 285 -3.59 47.43 2.02
N GLY A 286 -2.92 48.56 1.78
CA GLY A 286 -2.00 49.19 2.72
C GLY A 286 -0.58 48.62 2.62
N GLU A 287 0.41 49.39 3.05
CA GLU A 287 1.81 48.94 3.13
C GLU A 287 2.00 47.85 4.18
N CYS A 288 1.21 47.92 5.26
CA CYS A 288 1.17 46.89 6.29
C CYS A 288 -0.26 46.37 6.46
N LEU A 289 -0.43 45.05 6.41
CA LEU A 289 -1.70 44.36 6.58
C LEU A 289 -2.37 44.62 7.94
N LEU A 290 -1.56 44.91 8.97
CA LEU A 290 -1.97 45.07 10.37
C LEU A 290 -2.15 46.53 10.80
N ASP A 291 -1.95 47.47 9.88
CA ASP A 291 -2.14 48.89 10.15
C ASP A 291 -3.61 49.22 10.42
N LEU A 292 -3.85 50.20 11.31
CA LEU A 292 -5.17 50.63 11.73
C LEU A 292 -6.03 51.13 10.55
N SER A 293 -5.39 51.68 9.51
CA SER A 293 -6.08 52.16 8.31
C SER A 293 -6.60 51.05 7.41
N SER A 294 -5.98 49.86 7.46
CA SER A 294 -6.15 48.84 6.41
C SER A 294 -6.70 47.51 6.94
N PHE A 295 -6.37 47.11 8.17
CA PHE A 295 -6.70 45.79 8.70
C PHE A 295 -8.20 45.48 8.67
N THR A 296 -9.07 46.40 9.11
CA THR A 296 -10.51 46.18 9.13
C THR A 296 -11.07 45.91 7.73
N ASP A 297 -10.56 46.62 6.73
CA ASP A 297 -11.01 46.49 5.35
C ASP A 297 -10.45 45.21 4.71
N ASN A 298 -9.18 44.89 4.97
CA ASN A 298 -8.54 43.63 4.56
C ASN A 298 -9.27 42.40 5.14
N SER A 299 -9.53 42.42 6.44
CA SER A 299 -10.21 41.32 7.15
C SER A 299 -11.63 41.11 6.64
N LYS A 300 -12.39 42.18 6.43
CA LYS A 300 -13.72 42.10 5.81
C LYS A 300 -13.68 41.55 4.39
N ALA A 301 -12.72 42.00 3.57
CA ALA A 301 -12.59 41.56 2.19
C ALA A 301 -12.27 40.06 2.11
N VAL A 302 -11.25 39.59 2.84
CA VAL A 302 -10.85 38.17 2.85
C VAL A 302 -11.99 37.28 3.37
N ASN A 303 -12.68 37.68 4.44
CA ASN A 303 -13.83 36.92 4.94
C ASN A 303 -14.97 36.84 3.92
N LYS A 304 -15.27 37.94 3.21
CA LYS A 304 -16.31 37.98 2.19
C LYS A 304 -15.97 37.05 1.02
N GLU A 305 -14.75 37.12 0.52
CA GLU A 305 -14.29 36.27 -0.59
C GLU A 305 -14.31 34.78 -0.22
N TYR A 306 -13.92 34.45 1.01
CA TYR A 306 -13.97 33.07 1.50
C TYR A 306 -15.40 32.58 1.71
N GLU A 307 -16.30 33.41 2.24
CA GLU A 307 -17.73 33.08 2.36
C GLU A 307 -18.33 32.73 0.99
N GLU A 308 -18.07 33.57 -0.01
CA GLU A 308 -18.55 33.35 -1.38
C GLU A 308 -18.01 32.05 -1.97
N TYR A 309 -16.73 31.74 -1.71
CA TYR A 309 -16.13 30.45 -2.08
C TYR A 309 -16.88 29.28 -1.44
N VAL A 310 -17.06 29.30 -0.11
CA VAL A 310 -17.72 28.21 0.63
C VAL A 310 -19.16 27.98 0.15
N LEU A 311 -19.93 29.04 -0.08
CA LEU A 311 -21.30 28.93 -0.58
C LEU A 311 -21.37 28.39 -2.02
N THR A 312 -20.36 28.70 -2.85
CA THR A 312 -20.27 28.20 -4.22
C THR A 312 -19.94 26.71 -4.25
N VAL A 313 -18.96 26.26 -3.46
CA VAL A 313 -18.55 24.84 -3.44
C VAL A 313 -19.50 23.95 -2.62
N GLY A 314 -20.22 24.53 -1.65
CA GLY A 314 -21.14 23.83 -0.74
C GLY A 314 -20.46 22.94 0.29
N ASP A 315 -19.14 23.03 0.42
CA ASP A 315 -18.33 22.24 1.34
C ASP A 315 -18.49 22.74 2.79
N PHE A 316 -17.79 22.11 3.73
CA PHE A 316 -17.76 22.60 5.11
C PHE A 316 -16.92 23.88 5.21
N ASP A 317 -17.36 24.80 6.05
CA ASP A 317 -16.64 26.03 6.37
C ASP A 317 -15.47 25.71 7.31
N GLU A 318 -14.23 25.87 6.83
CA GLU A 318 -13.03 25.58 7.62
C GLU A 318 -12.81 26.60 8.75
N ARG A 319 -13.58 27.69 8.83
CA ARG A 319 -13.57 28.59 9.99
C ARG A 319 -14.29 27.97 11.20
N ILE A 320 -14.95 26.83 11.04
CA ILE A 320 -15.56 26.06 12.14
C ILE A 320 -14.59 25.81 13.29
N PHE A 321 -13.30 25.62 12.99
CA PHE A 321 -12.25 25.41 14.01
C PHE A 321 -12.03 26.63 14.94
N LEU A 322 -12.42 27.83 14.52
CA LEU A 322 -12.30 29.05 15.34
C LEU A 322 -13.44 29.21 16.35
N GLY A 323 -14.53 28.46 16.20
CA GLY A 323 -15.75 28.59 17.01
C GLY A 323 -15.60 28.08 18.44
N ALA A 324 -16.34 28.67 19.38
CA ALA A 324 -16.38 28.19 20.78
C ALA A 324 -16.97 26.78 20.89
N ASP A 325 -17.89 26.44 19.99
CA ASP A 325 -18.55 25.13 19.91
C ASP A 325 -17.87 24.18 18.91
N ALA A 326 -16.65 24.51 18.45
CA ALA A 326 -15.92 23.72 17.45
C ALA A 326 -15.82 22.24 17.85
N GLU A 327 -15.58 21.94 19.12
CA GLU A 327 -15.49 20.56 19.61
C GLU A 327 -16.79 19.78 19.38
N GLU A 328 -17.94 20.40 19.60
CA GLU A 328 -19.26 19.79 19.41
C GLU A 328 -19.59 19.64 17.93
N GLU A 329 -19.40 20.71 17.13
CA GLU A 329 -19.73 20.68 15.69
C GLU A 329 -18.80 19.76 14.88
N ILE A 330 -17.53 19.63 15.29
CA ILE A 330 -16.58 18.69 14.68
C ILE A 330 -16.85 17.25 15.15
N GLY A 331 -17.28 17.09 16.40
CA GLY A 331 -17.45 15.79 17.04
C GLY A 331 -16.18 15.29 17.73
N THR A 332 -15.40 16.19 18.34
CA THR A 332 -14.30 15.85 19.25
C THR A 332 -14.77 15.99 20.70
N PRO A 333 -14.65 14.98 21.57
CA PRO A 333 -15.12 15.09 22.94
C PRO A 333 -14.33 16.18 23.68
N ARG A 334 -15.06 17.01 24.42
CA ARG A 334 -14.50 17.84 25.50
C ARG A 334 -13.62 16.96 26.37
N LYS A 335 -12.43 17.43 26.74
CA LYS A 335 -11.65 16.79 27.81
C LYS A 335 -12.53 16.79 29.06
N PHE A 336 -13.21 15.68 29.34
CA PHE A 336 -14.09 15.54 30.50
C PHE A 336 -13.23 15.69 31.77
N THR A 337 -13.39 16.81 32.47
CA THR A 337 -13.14 16.87 33.91
C THR A 337 -14.16 15.94 34.57
N ALA A 338 -13.67 15.06 35.43
CA ALA A 338 -14.31 13.82 35.84
C ALA A 338 -15.52 13.98 36.78
N ASP A 339 -16.56 14.75 36.41
CA ASP A 339 -17.78 14.87 37.23
C ASP A 339 -19.02 15.18 36.36
N THR A 340 -19.66 14.17 35.75
CA THR A 340 -21.05 14.29 35.25
C THR A 340 -21.77 12.93 35.21
N PRO A 341 -23.08 12.82 35.56
CA PRO A 341 -23.70 11.55 35.95
C PRO A 341 -24.16 10.62 34.80
N PHE A 342 -24.25 9.35 35.16
CA PHE A 342 -24.29 8.08 34.41
C PHE A 342 -25.51 7.80 33.48
N GLY A 343 -26.10 8.79 32.80
CA GLY A 343 -27.42 8.62 32.15
C GLY A 343 -27.51 8.35 30.63
N LYS A 344 -26.44 8.43 29.83
CA LYS A 344 -26.55 8.39 28.34
C LYS A 344 -25.53 7.46 27.63
N LEU A 345 -25.28 6.28 28.18
CA LEU A 345 -24.22 5.36 27.71
C LEU A 345 -24.39 4.84 26.26
N THR A 346 -25.61 4.69 25.73
CA THR A 346 -25.81 4.04 24.40
C THR A 346 -25.52 4.95 23.21
N SER A 347 -25.93 6.22 23.24
CA SER A 347 -25.54 7.18 22.19
C SER A 347 -24.05 7.54 22.31
N GLN A 348 -23.54 7.60 23.55
CA GLN A 348 -22.15 7.93 23.84
C GLN A 348 -21.17 6.86 23.34
N ALA A 349 -21.49 5.56 23.48
CA ALA A 349 -20.64 4.48 22.95
C ALA A 349 -20.57 4.47 21.41
N SER A 350 -21.66 4.86 20.73
CA SER A 350 -21.67 5.00 19.27
C SER A 350 -20.82 6.18 18.80
N VAL A 351 -20.89 7.32 19.50
CA VAL A 351 -20.02 8.48 19.27
C VAL A 351 -18.57 8.10 19.54
N GLU A 352 -18.28 7.48 20.70
CA GLU A 352 -17.11 6.69 21.10
C GLU A 352 -16.45 5.96 19.91
N CYS A 353 -17.19 4.99 19.38
CA CYS A 353 -16.74 4.09 18.33
C CYS A 353 -16.53 4.79 16.98
N ASN A 354 -17.42 5.72 16.59
CA ASN A 354 -17.25 6.50 15.36
C ASN A 354 -16.03 7.43 15.46
N LEU A 355 -15.80 8.04 16.62
CA LEU A 355 -14.61 8.84 16.93
C LEU A 355 -13.35 8.00 16.87
N GLN A 356 -13.36 6.83 17.49
CA GLN A 356 -12.23 5.92 17.48
C GLN A 356 -11.93 5.48 16.04
N GLN A 357 -12.94 5.10 15.25
CA GLN A 357 -12.74 4.75 13.85
C GLN A 357 -12.22 5.93 13.01
N HIS A 358 -12.71 7.15 13.26
CA HIS A 358 -12.27 8.33 12.50
C HIS A 358 -10.87 8.80 12.94
N PHE A 359 -10.62 8.94 14.23
CA PHE A 359 -9.37 9.45 14.77
C PHE A 359 -8.29 8.38 14.97
N GLU A 360 -8.55 7.12 15.33
CA GLU A 360 -7.45 6.13 15.37
C GLU A 360 -6.97 5.72 13.99
N LYS A 361 -7.88 5.57 13.01
CA LYS A 361 -7.44 5.28 11.63
C LYS A 361 -6.70 6.46 10.99
N LYS A 362 -6.90 7.70 11.47
CA LYS A 362 -6.41 8.92 10.78
C LYS A 362 -5.55 9.87 11.63
N ARG A 363 -5.47 9.73 12.96
CA ARG A 363 -4.55 10.50 13.85
C ARG A 363 -3.11 10.34 13.42
N SER A 364 -2.81 9.21 12.82
CA SER A 364 -1.70 9.08 11.90
C SER A 364 -2.34 8.83 10.54
N PHE A 365 -1.97 9.56 9.50
CA PHE A 365 -2.18 9.13 8.11
C PHE A 365 -1.51 7.78 7.82
N ALA A 366 -0.88 7.16 8.82
CA ALA A 366 -0.34 5.83 8.79
C ALA A 366 -1.45 4.75 8.74
N PRO A 367 -1.28 3.74 7.86
CA PRO A 367 -2.21 2.64 7.74
C PRO A 367 -2.26 1.81 9.02
N SER A 368 -3.43 1.22 9.26
CA SER A 368 -3.60 0.20 10.30
C SER A 368 -2.64 -0.95 10.07
N THR A 369 -2.09 -1.53 11.14
CA THR A 369 -1.13 -2.63 11.00
C THR A 369 -1.85 -3.85 10.43
N PRO A 370 -1.52 -4.32 9.21
CA PRO A 370 -2.16 -5.49 8.64
C PRO A 370 -1.87 -6.71 9.52
N LEU A 371 -2.82 -7.64 9.62
CA LEU A 371 -2.65 -8.82 10.49
C LEU A 371 -1.45 -9.67 10.03
N THR A 372 -1.18 -9.71 8.72
CA THR A 372 -0.05 -10.45 8.14
C THR A 372 1.29 -9.69 8.27
N GLY A 373 1.26 -8.36 8.27
CA GLY A 373 2.42 -7.46 8.16
C GLY A 373 3.25 -7.29 9.44
N ARG A 374 2.83 -7.85 10.59
CA ARG A 374 3.50 -7.66 11.90
C ARG A 374 5.00 -8.02 11.91
N ARG A 375 5.48 -8.83 10.97
CA ARG A 375 6.84 -9.38 10.93
C ARG A 375 7.92 -8.41 10.44
N TYR A 376 7.55 -7.40 9.64
CA TYR A 376 8.49 -6.42 9.07
C TYR A 376 8.60 -5.14 9.92
N LEU A 377 7.85 -5.04 11.01
CA LEU A 377 7.75 -3.82 11.80
C LEU A 377 8.75 -3.84 12.97
N GLN A 378 9.58 -2.80 13.06
CA GLN A 378 10.43 -2.54 14.21
C GLN A 378 9.61 -1.96 15.39
N GLU A 379 10.22 -1.88 16.59
CA GLU A 379 9.59 -1.31 17.79
C GLU A 379 9.14 0.14 17.53
N LYS A 380 7.99 0.50 18.11
CA LYS A 380 7.34 1.79 17.85
C LYS A 380 8.06 2.88 18.65
N GLU A 381 8.65 3.85 17.97
CA GLU A 381 9.11 5.10 18.59
C GLU A 381 7.94 5.98 19.04
N ALA A 382 8.27 7.03 19.81
CA ALA A 382 7.37 7.87 20.60
C ALA A 382 6.15 8.45 19.84
N VAL A 383 5.20 8.98 20.60
CA VAL A 383 3.97 9.60 20.08
C VAL A 383 4.32 10.86 19.27
N THR A 384 4.34 10.76 17.95
CA THR A 384 4.56 11.87 17.02
C THR A 384 3.22 12.42 16.52
N THR A 385 3.16 13.73 16.24
CA THR A 385 2.02 14.34 15.54
C THR A 385 1.93 13.85 14.09
N PRO A 386 0.76 13.83 13.44
CA PRO A 386 0.65 13.42 12.03
C PRO A 386 1.49 14.27 11.06
N VAL A 387 1.63 15.58 11.30
CA VAL A 387 2.53 16.43 10.51
C VAL A 387 4.00 16.04 10.71
N ALA A 388 4.43 15.82 11.95
CA ALA A 388 5.79 15.35 12.24
C ALA A 388 6.04 13.98 11.61
N SER A 389 5.07 13.06 11.66
CA SER A 389 5.16 11.74 11.02
C SER A 389 5.29 11.86 9.50
N ALA A 390 4.50 12.71 8.84
CA ALA A 390 4.58 12.91 7.40
C ALA A 390 5.88 13.58 6.96
N THR A 391 6.29 14.66 7.62
CA THR A 391 7.56 15.36 7.34
C THR A 391 8.78 14.49 7.64
N GLN A 392 8.75 13.69 8.71
CA GLN A 392 9.78 12.68 8.99
C GLN A 392 9.80 11.58 7.94
N SER A 393 8.64 11.16 7.41
CA SER A 393 8.56 10.19 6.30
C SER A 393 9.24 10.72 5.04
N VAL A 394 8.98 11.99 4.68
CA VAL A 394 9.64 12.66 3.54
C VAL A 394 11.14 12.87 3.82
N SER A 395 11.53 13.33 5.00
CA SER A 395 12.94 13.50 5.39
C SER A 395 13.69 12.15 5.35
N ARG A 396 13.04 11.07 5.79
CA ARG A 396 13.59 9.72 5.71
C ARG A 396 13.78 9.28 4.27
N LEU A 397 12.80 9.50 3.41
CA LEU A 397 12.90 9.23 1.97
C LEU A 397 14.04 10.04 1.34
N GLN A 398 14.14 11.34 1.64
CA GLN A 398 15.22 12.22 1.20
C GLN A 398 16.59 11.72 1.67
N SER A 399 16.70 11.21 2.91
CA SER A 399 17.92 10.60 3.42
C SER A 399 18.29 9.29 2.72
N ILE A 400 17.32 8.48 2.28
CA ILE A 400 17.58 7.24 1.51
C ILE A 400 18.15 7.57 0.13
N VAL A 401 17.68 8.65 -0.50
CA VAL A 401 18.10 9.07 -1.84
C VAL A 401 19.25 10.08 -1.85
N ALA A 402 19.68 10.57 -0.68
CA ALA A 402 20.69 11.61 -0.56
C ALA A 402 22.02 11.18 -1.22
N GLY A 403 22.59 12.08 -2.04
CA GLY A 403 23.85 11.85 -2.76
C GLY A 403 23.75 10.93 -3.99
N LEU A 404 22.57 10.38 -4.28
CA LEU A 404 22.33 9.52 -5.44
C LEU A 404 21.76 10.31 -6.62
N LYS A 405 21.94 9.78 -7.83
CA LYS A 405 21.48 10.37 -9.10
C LYS A 405 20.24 9.63 -9.62
N SER A 406 19.45 10.29 -10.45
CA SER A 406 18.34 9.68 -11.20
C SER A 406 18.84 8.87 -12.42
N ALA A 407 19.92 8.12 -12.22
CA ALA A 407 20.60 7.34 -13.23
C ALA A 407 21.27 6.10 -12.59
N PRO A 408 21.60 5.05 -13.35
CA PRO A 408 22.35 3.90 -12.85
C PRO A 408 23.68 4.33 -12.20
N SER A 409 24.06 3.68 -11.11
CA SER A 409 25.41 3.85 -10.55
C SER A 409 26.45 3.12 -11.42
N GLU A 410 27.73 3.43 -11.21
CA GLU A 410 28.84 2.68 -11.80
C GLU A 410 28.78 1.18 -11.48
N GLN A 411 28.37 0.80 -10.27
CA GLN A 411 28.24 -0.62 -9.91
C GLN A 411 27.13 -1.30 -10.71
N LEU A 412 26.00 -0.61 -10.91
CA LEU A 412 24.90 -1.14 -11.69
C LEU A 412 25.24 -1.21 -13.20
N LEU A 413 25.97 -0.21 -13.72
CA LEU A 413 26.49 -0.23 -15.09
C LEU A 413 27.42 -1.42 -15.34
N ASN A 414 28.34 -1.71 -14.41
CA ASN A 414 29.19 -2.89 -14.49
C ASN A 414 28.38 -4.21 -14.54
N ILE A 415 27.27 -4.31 -13.80
CA ILE A 415 26.37 -5.47 -13.87
C ILE A 415 25.71 -5.55 -15.25
N PHE A 416 25.24 -4.43 -15.80
CA PHE A 416 24.63 -4.37 -17.12
C PHE A 416 25.61 -4.78 -18.23
N GLU A 417 26.87 -4.34 -18.14
CA GLU A 417 27.92 -4.70 -19.09
C GLU A 417 28.35 -6.17 -18.99
N SER A 418 28.21 -6.78 -17.80
CA SER A 418 28.48 -8.21 -17.60
C SER A 418 27.41 -9.14 -18.18
N CYS A 419 26.23 -8.61 -18.54
CA CYS A 419 25.14 -9.38 -19.13
C CYS A 419 25.45 -9.72 -20.59
N MET A 420 24.98 -10.88 -21.07
CA MET A 420 25.16 -11.29 -22.48
C MET A 420 24.64 -10.23 -23.46
N ARG A 421 23.55 -9.55 -23.11
CA ARG A 421 23.04 -8.38 -23.82
C ARG A 421 22.86 -7.25 -22.82
N ASN A 422 23.49 -6.11 -23.07
CA ASN A 422 23.39 -4.97 -22.17
C ASN A 422 21.94 -4.43 -22.14
N PRO A 423 21.22 -4.54 -21.00
CA PRO A 423 19.81 -4.18 -20.91
C PRO A 423 19.56 -2.67 -20.72
N MET A 424 20.63 -1.87 -20.58
CA MET A 424 20.57 -0.45 -20.21
C MET A 424 19.62 0.37 -21.11
N GLY A 425 19.70 0.21 -22.42
CA GLY A 425 18.88 0.96 -23.37
C GLY A 425 17.38 0.69 -23.20
N ASN A 426 17.00 -0.57 -22.96
CA ASN A 426 15.60 -0.94 -22.72
C ASN A 426 15.12 -0.41 -21.36
N ILE A 427 15.94 -0.55 -20.32
CA ILE A 427 15.63 -0.07 -18.96
C ILE A 427 15.35 1.45 -18.98
N ILE A 428 16.24 2.25 -19.58
CA ILE A 428 16.07 3.70 -19.67
C ILE A 428 14.79 4.05 -20.43
N LYS A 429 14.50 3.34 -21.54
CA LYS A 429 13.28 3.55 -22.31
C LYS A 429 12.02 3.29 -21.47
N ILE A 430 12.00 2.20 -20.70
CA ILE A 430 10.87 1.84 -19.83
C ILE A 430 10.67 2.88 -18.72
N VAL A 431 11.74 3.23 -18.00
CA VAL A 431 11.67 4.21 -16.90
C VAL A 431 11.17 5.56 -17.43
N LYS A 432 11.70 6.01 -18.58
CA LYS A 432 11.27 7.26 -19.21
C LYS A 432 9.80 7.21 -19.62
N GLY A 433 9.35 6.14 -20.28
CA GLY A 433 7.95 6.00 -20.68
C GLY A 433 6.99 5.97 -19.50
N ILE A 434 7.35 5.30 -18.40
CA ILE A 434 6.58 5.34 -17.14
C ILE A 434 6.53 6.75 -16.58
N GLY A 435 7.67 7.46 -16.58
CA GLY A 435 7.75 8.84 -16.09
C GLY A 435 6.85 9.81 -16.86
N GLU A 436 6.84 9.71 -18.20
CA GLU A 436 5.98 10.49 -19.08
C GLU A 436 4.49 10.23 -18.77
N THR A 437 4.07 8.96 -18.73
CA THR A 437 2.69 8.56 -18.39
C THR A 437 2.28 9.05 -17.00
N PHE A 438 3.17 8.90 -16.00
CA PHE A 438 2.92 9.35 -14.64
C PHE A 438 2.70 10.87 -14.60
N CYS A 439 3.60 11.66 -15.18
CA CYS A 439 3.47 13.12 -15.18
C CYS A 439 2.21 13.60 -15.90
N GLN A 440 1.86 12.98 -17.03
CA GLN A 440 0.63 13.28 -17.76
C GLN A 440 -0.61 13.06 -16.88
N HIS A 441 -0.75 11.87 -16.28
CA HIS A 441 -1.94 11.55 -15.47
C HIS A 441 -1.97 12.25 -14.11
N TYR A 442 -0.81 12.55 -13.53
CA TYR A 442 -0.72 13.30 -12.27
C TYR A 442 -1.23 14.74 -12.43
N THR A 443 -0.96 15.34 -13.60
CA THR A 443 -1.35 16.71 -13.94
C THR A 443 -2.71 16.82 -14.64
N GLN A 444 -3.23 15.72 -15.17
CA GLN A 444 -4.54 15.69 -15.83
C GLN A 444 -5.65 15.97 -14.81
N SER A 445 -6.44 17.02 -15.05
CA SER A 445 -7.75 17.18 -14.43
C SER A 445 -8.69 16.14 -15.02
N THR A 446 -9.21 15.27 -14.17
CA THR A 446 -10.30 14.35 -14.52
C THR A 446 -11.58 14.86 -13.87
N ASP A 447 -12.75 14.42 -14.35
CA ASP A 447 -14.03 14.66 -13.65
C ASP A 447 -13.95 14.20 -12.18
N LYS A 448 -13.10 13.19 -11.93
CA LYS A 448 -12.86 12.54 -10.65
C LYS A 448 -12.01 13.36 -9.68
N GLN A 449 -10.94 13.98 -10.17
CA GLN A 449 -9.97 14.74 -9.37
C GLN A 449 -9.27 15.84 -10.21
N PRO A 450 -9.11 17.06 -9.64
CA PRO A 450 -8.34 18.13 -10.29
C PRO A 450 -6.87 17.74 -10.49
N GLY A 451 -6.27 18.26 -11.55
CA GLY A 451 -4.87 18.05 -11.90
C GLY A 451 -3.94 18.75 -10.90
N SER A 452 -2.81 18.10 -10.57
CA SER A 452 -1.75 18.73 -9.78
C SER A 452 -0.76 19.49 -10.67
N HIS A 453 0.03 20.40 -10.11
CA HIS A 453 1.06 21.11 -10.87
C HIS A 453 2.18 20.16 -11.34
N ILE A 454 2.71 20.41 -12.54
CA ILE A 454 3.74 19.57 -13.15
C ILE A 454 5.02 19.48 -12.29
N ASP A 455 5.40 20.55 -11.60
CA ASP A 455 6.59 20.55 -10.75
C ASP A 455 6.54 19.52 -9.62
N PHE A 456 5.35 19.31 -9.03
CA PHE A 456 5.17 18.26 -8.03
C PHE A 456 5.30 16.88 -8.69
N ALA A 457 4.75 16.68 -9.88
CA ALA A 457 4.92 15.42 -10.60
C ALA A 457 6.41 15.14 -10.88
N VAL A 458 7.12 16.11 -11.46
CA VAL A 458 8.55 15.97 -11.83
C VAL A 458 9.42 15.72 -10.60
N ASN A 459 9.19 16.44 -9.50
CA ASN A 459 9.96 16.23 -8.26
C ASN A 459 9.71 14.84 -7.67
N ARG A 460 8.48 14.34 -7.74
CA ARG A 460 8.09 13.03 -7.18
C ARG A 460 8.64 11.91 -8.07
N LEU A 461 8.57 12.08 -9.39
CA LEU A 461 9.19 11.20 -10.35
C LEU A 461 10.70 11.09 -10.12
N LYS A 462 11.39 12.23 -9.94
CA LYS A 462 12.84 12.25 -9.68
C LYS A 462 13.21 11.43 -8.43
N LEU A 463 12.47 11.57 -7.34
CA LEU A 463 12.68 10.77 -6.13
C LEU A 463 12.47 9.27 -6.41
N ALA A 464 11.44 8.92 -7.19
CA ALA A 464 11.14 7.54 -7.55
C ALA A 464 12.19 6.93 -8.48
N GLU A 465 12.74 7.67 -9.44
CA GLU A 465 13.83 7.22 -10.32
C GLU A 465 15.10 6.92 -9.53
N ILE A 466 15.47 7.80 -8.60
CA ILE A 466 16.63 7.57 -7.72
C ILE A 466 16.42 6.30 -6.88
N LEU A 467 15.23 6.16 -6.29
CA LEU A 467 14.88 4.99 -5.49
C LEU A 467 14.87 3.70 -6.33
N TYR A 468 14.36 3.76 -7.56
CA TYR A 468 14.34 2.65 -8.50
C TYR A 468 15.75 2.13 -8.80
N TYR A 469 16.68 3.00 -9.19
CA TYR A 469 18.05 2.57 -9.52
C TYR A 469 18.78 2.02 -8.29
N LYS A 470 18.60 2.64 -7.12
CA LYS A 470 19.16 2.16 -5.85
C LYS A 470 18.66 0.75 -5.49
N ILE A 471 17.35 0.54 -5.58
CA ILE A 471 16.74 -0.74 -5.25
C ILE A 471 17.12 -1.78 -6.31
N LEU A 472 17.09 -1.44 -7.60
CA LEU A 472 17.50 -2.34 -8.68
C LEU A 472 18.93 -2.83 -8.49
N GLU A 473 19.86 -1.93 -8.18
CA GLU A 473 21.24 -2.31 -7.84
C GLU A 473 21.28 -3.28 -6.66
N THR A 474 20.58 -2.95 -5.58
CA THR A 474 20.56 -3.81 -4.39
C THR A 474 20.02 -5.19 -4.70
N ILE A 475 18.94 -5.29 -5.50
CA ILE A 475 18.39 -6.56 -5.97
C ILE A 475 19.43 -7.30 -6.81
N MET A 476 20.04 -6.64 -7.82
CA MET A 476 20.99 -7.30 -8.71
C MET A 476 22.24 -7.80 -7.98
N VAL A 477 22.76 -7.04 -7.01
CA VAL A 477 23.88 -7.47 -6.17
C VAL A 477 23.50 -8.71 -5.35
N GLN A 478 22.29 -8.75 -4.77
CA GLN A 478 21.82 -9.90 -4.01
C GLN A 478 21.59 -11.13 -4.91
N GLU A 479 20.98 -10.94 -6.07
CA GLU A 479 20.67 -12.05 -7.00
C GLU A 479 21.93 -12.63 -7.64
N THR A 480 22.89 -11.79 -8.05
CA THR A 480 24.20 -12.21 -8.62
C THR A 480 24.97 -13.09 -7.62
N ARG A 481 24.94 -12.71 -6.33
CA ARG A 481 25.53 -13.51 -5.24
C ARG A 481 24.80 -14.83 -5.06
N ARG A 482 23.46 -14.84 -5.11
CA ARG A 482 22.66 -16.06 -4.86
C ARG A 482 22.74 -17.07 -6.01
N LEU A 483 22.85 -16.59 -7.25
CA LEU A 483 22.87 -17.44 -8.44
C LEU A 483 24.29 -17.80 -8.90
N HIS A 484 25.33 -17.53 -8.10
CA HIS A 484 26.74 -17.88 -8.38
C HIS A 484 27.23 -17.43 -9.78
N GLY A 485 26.84 -16.22 -10.21
CA GLY A 485 27.28 -15.66 -11.48
C GLY A 485 26.53 -16.14 -12.73
N MET A 486 25.34 -16.75 -12.57
CA MET A 486 24.42 -16.93 -13.70
C MET A 486 24.13 -15.58 -14.39
N ASP A 487 23.99 -15.61 -15.71
CA ASP A 487 23.67 -14.42 -16.50
C ASP A 487 22.33 -13.80 -16.06
N MET A 488 22.37 -12.50 -15.79
CA MET A 488 21.23 -11.75 -15.26
C MET A 488 20.32 -11.22 -16.36
N SER A 489 20.69 -11.37 -17.64
CA SER A 489 19.91 -10.89 -18.80
C SER A 489 18.45 -11.34 -18.73
N VAL A 490 18.19 -12.60 -18.38
CA VAL A 490 16.81 -13.14 -18.36
C VAL A 490 15.90 -12.40 -17.38
N LEU A 491 16.43 -11.89 -16.27
CA LEU A 491 15.67 -11.08 -15.31
C LEU A 491 15.63 -9.61 -15.73
N LEU A 492 16.76 -9.05 -16.18
CA LEU A 492 16.88 -7.65 -16.57
C LEU A 492 16.17 -7.30 -17.89
N GLU A 493 15.86 -8.29 -18.73
CA GLU A 493 15.07 -8.11 -19.95
C GLU A 493 13.55 -8.24 -19.70
N GLN A 494 13.09 -8.49 -18.46
CA GLN A 494 11.67 -8.58 -18.16
C GLN A 494 11.05 -7.18 -17.95
N ASP A 495 10.36 -6.66 -18.95
CA ASP A 495 9.68 -5.36 -18.87
C ASP A 495 8.72 -5.27 -17.68
N ILE A 496 7.96 -6.34 -17.41
CA ILE A 496 6.99 -6.38 -16.30
C ILE A 496 7.64 -6.23 -14.93
N PHE A 497 8.89 -6.71 -14.76
CA PHE A 497 9.65 -6.55 -13.53
C PHE A 497 10.01 -5.08 -13.32
N HIS A 498 10.53 -4.41 -14.35
CA HIS A 498 10.87 -2.98 -14.30
C HIS A 498 9.65 -2.10 -14.09
N LYS A 499 8.55 -2.36 -14.81
CA LYS A 499 7.27 -1.67 -14.61
C LYS A 499 6.77 -1.81 -13.18
N SER A 500 6.80 -3.03 -12.62
CA SER A 500 6.37 -3.27 -11.23
C SER A 500 7.27 -2.55 -10.22
N LEU A 501 8.60 -2.62 -10.41
CA LEU A 501 9.55 -2.00 -9.50
C LEU A 501 9.43 -0.47 -9.50
N MET A 502 9.36 0.13 -10.69
CA MET A 502 9.20 1.58 -10.83
C MET A 502 7.84 2.06 -10.27
N ALA A 503 6.75 1.35 -10.55
CA ALA A 503 5.44 1.65 -9.97
C ALA A 503 5.46 1.58 -8.43
N CYS A 504 6.16 0.60 -7.86
CA CYS A 504 6.29 0.48 -6.40
C CYS A 504 7.13 1.62 -5.81
N CYS A 505 8.17 2.08 -6.51
CA CYS A 505 8.94 3.27 -6.09
C CYS A 505 8.08 4.54 -6.12
N LEU A 506 7.29 4.75 -7.19
CA LEU A 506 6.34 5.87 -7.27
C LEU A 506 5.32 5.81 -6.13
N GLU A 507 4.76 4.63 -5.83
CA GLU A 507 3.83 4.44 -4.72
C GLU A 507 4.43 4.81 -3.35
N ILE A 508 5.69 4.44 -3.10
CA ILE A 508 6.41 4.82 -1.87
C ILE A 508 6.53 6.34 -1.76
N VAL A 509 6.89 7.02 -2.85
CA VAL A 509 7.00 8.48 -2.88
C VAL A 509 5.64 9.13 -2.64
N LEU A 510 4.58 8.70 -3.36
CA LEU A 510 3.23 9.24 -3.20
C LEU A 510 2.72 9.07 -1.76
N PHE A 511 2.96 7.91 -1.15
CA PHE A 511 2.62 7.65 0.24
C PHE A 511 3.40 8.54 1.22
N ALA A 512 4.71 8.74 1.00
CA ALA A 512 5.55 9.57 1.87
C ALA A 512 5.03 11.01 1.99
N TYR A 513 4.53 11.56 0.87
CA TYR A 513 3.93 12.89 0.83
C TYR A 513 2.46 12.93 1.29
N SER A 514 1.82 11.79 1.59
CA SER A 514 0.37 11.71 1.86
C SER A 514 -0.47 12.26 0.69
N SER A 515 -0.05 11.93 -0.53
CA SER A 515 -0.70 12.32 -1.79
C SER A 515 -2.15 11.85 -1.87
N PRO A 516 -3.07 12.61 -2.51
CA PRO A 516 -4.44 12.17 -2.78
C PRO A 516 -4.51 11.07 -3.86
N ARG A 517 -3.42 10.81 -4.60
CA ARG A 517 -3.30 9.72 -5.57
C ARG A 517 -2.93 8.43 -4.83
N THR A 518 -3.91 7.79 -4.20
CA THR A 518 -3.72 6.57 -3.43
C THR A 518 -3.85 5.32 -4.30
N PHE A 519 -3.13 4.26 -3.95
CA PHE A 519 -3.31 2.94 -4.57
C PHE A 519 -4.80 2.52 -4.61
N PRO A 520 -5.31 1.94 -5.72
CA PRO A 520 -4.59 1.39 -6.88
C PRO A 520 -4.27 2.38 -8.01
N TRP A 521 -4.44 3.70 -7.82
CA TRP A 521 -4.27 4.70 -8.89
C TRP A 521 -3.00 4.51 -9.73
N ILE A 522 -1.86 4.26 -9.08
CA ILE A 522 -0.57 4.13 -9.78
C ILE A 522 -0.51 2.94 -10.74
N ILE A 523 -1.15 1.81 -10.41
CA ILE A 523 -1.14 0.64 -11.30
C ILE A 523 -2.19 0.76 -12.39
N GLU A 524 -3.26 1.52 -12.17
CA GLU A 524 -4.27 1.83 -13.19
C GLU A 524 -3.71 2.75 -14.27
N VAL A 525 -3.06 3.86 -13.89
CA VAL A 525 -2.50 4.81 -14.88
C VAL A 525 -1.31 4.23 -15.64
N LEU A 526 -0.63 3.22 -15.09
CA LEU A 526 0.48 2.54 -15.74
C LEU A 526 0.08 1.25 -16.47
N ASP A 527 -1.22 0.94 -16.52
CA ASP A 527 -1.78 -0.28 -17.12
C ASP A 527 -1.05 -1.55 -16.63
N LEU A 528 -0.90 -1.66 -15.31
CA LEU A 528 -0.17 -2.73 -14.66
C LEU A 528 -1.11 -3.69 -13.94
N GLN A 529 -1.11 -4.94 -14.39
CA GLN A 529 -1.92 -6.00 -13.80
C GLN A 529 -1.55 -6.28 -12.32
N PRO A 530 -2.50 -6.21 -11.37
CA PRO A 530 -2.25 -6.45 -9.94
C PRO A 530 -1.55 -7.79 -9.65
N PHE A 531 -1.89 -8.83 -10.41
CA PHE A 531 -1.32 -10.18 -10.30
C PHE A 531 0.21 -10.22 -10.55
N TYR A 532 0.75 -9.28 -11.32
CA TYR A 532 2.21 -9.16 -11.50
C TYR A 532 2.85 -8.22 -10.49
N PHE A 533 2.17 -7.13 -10.14
CA PHE A 533 2.70 -6.09 -9.25
C PHE A 533 3.01 -6.62 -7.84
N TYR A 534 2.13 -7.43 -7.21
CA TYR A 534 2.33 -7.87 -5.82
C TYR A 534 3.66 -8.60 -5.58
N LYS A 535 4.22 -9.20 -6.64
CA LYS A 535 5.46 -9.99 -6.58
C LYS A 535 6.67 -9.15 -6.17
N VAL A 536 6.66 -7.85 -6.49
CA VAL A 536 7.76 -6.92 -6.24
C VAL A 536 7.75 -6.38 -4.80
N ILE A 537 6.60 -6.35 -4.14
CA ILE A 537 6.43 -5.70 -2.83
C ILE A 537 7.39 -6.26 -1.79
N GLU A 538 7.40 -7.59 -1.62
CA GLU A 538 8.31 -8.26 -0.68
C GLU A 538 9.78 -8.09 -1.09
N VAL A 539 10.07 -7.99 -2.39
CA VAL A 539 11.43 -7.78 -2.90
C VAL A 539 11.92 -6.38 -2.51
N VAL A 540 11.09 -5.36 -2.68
CA VAL A 540 11.37 -3.96 -2.31
C VAL A 540 11.58 -3.83 -0.81
N ILE A 541 10.65 -4.33 0.02
CA ILE A 541 10.75 -4.27 1.49
C ILE A 541 12.05 -4.90 2.01
N ARG A 542 12.54 -5.94 1.32
CA ARG A 542 13.78 -6.64 1.72
C ARG A 542 15.03 -6.00 1.15
N SER A 543 14.93 -5.24 0.07
CA SER A 543 16.06 -4.58 -0.57
C SER A 543 16.36 -3.23 0.07
N GLU A 544 15.34 -2.55 0.61
CA GLU A 544 15.50 -1.26 1.30
C GLU A 544 15.18 -1.38 2.79
N GLU A 545 16.22 -1.55 3.62
CA GLU A 545 16.07 -1.55 5.09
C GLU A 545 15.75 -0.15 5.66
N GLY A 546 15.96 0.92 4.88
CA GLY A 546 15.74 2.31 5.27
C GLY A 546 14.27 2.74 5.34
N LEU A 547 13.33 1.97 4.77
CA LEU A 547 11.90 2.31 4.73
C LEU A 547 11.33 2.52 6.13
N SER A 548 10.46 3.53 6.27
CA SER A 548 9.77 3.79 7.53
C SER A 548 8.78 2.66 7.87
N ARG A 549 8.46 2.51 9.15
CA ARG A 549 7.49 1.52 9.62
C ARG A 549 6.13 1.66 8.92
N ASP A 550 5.70 2.89 8.66
CA ASP A 550 4.40 3.16 8.04
C ASP A 550 4.42 2.90 6.53
N MET A 551 5.53 3.16 5.83
CA MET A 551 5.72 2.73 4.44
C MET A 551 5.63 1.21 4.30
N VAL A 552 6.25 0.46 5.22
CA VAL A 552 6.19 -1.00 5.20
C VAL A 552 4.77 -1.50 5.45
N LYS A 553 4.02 -0.90 6.39
CA LYS A 553 2.60 -1.26 6.58
C LYS A 553 1.76 -0.95 5.35
N HIS A 554 2.01 0.18 4.70
CA HIS A 554 1.32 0.59 3.47
C HIS A 554 1.50 -0.46 2.38
N LEU A 555 2.74 -0.83 2.08
CA LEU A 555 3.06 -1.85 1.09
C LEU A 555 2.45 -3.22 1.42
N ASN A 556 2.45 -3.64 2.70
CA ASN A 556 1.77 -4.88 3.10
C ASN A 556 0.24 -4.76 2.96
N SER A 557 -0.35 -3.60 3.23
CA SER A 557 -1.78 -3.37 3.02
C SER A 557 -2.14 -3.43 1.53
N ILE A 558 -1.28 -2.92 0.64
CA ILE A 558 -1.43 -3.05 -0.81
C ILE A 558 -1.36 -4.52 -1.23
N GLU A 559 -0.40 -5.28 -0.69
CA GLU A 559 -0.34 -6.72 -0.97
C GLU A 559 -1.63 -7.43 -0.54
N GLU A 560 -2.19 -7.10 0.63
CA GLU A 560 -3.49 -7.64 1.06
C GLU A 560 -4.63 -7.26 0.12
N GLN A 561 -4.73 -5.99 -0.30
CA GLN A 561 -5.75 -5.51 -1.26
C GLN A 561 -5.71 -6.27 -2.59
N ILE A 562 -4.51 -6.57 -3.08
CA ILE A 562 -4.35 -7.34 -4.31
C ILE A 562 -4.80 -8.78 -4.13
N LEU A 563 -4.37 -9.42 -3.04
CA LEU A 563 -4.69 -10.82 -2.75
C LEU A 563 -6.17 -11.03 -2.42
N GLU A 564 -6.85 -10.02 -1.86
CA GLU A 564 -8.24 -10.12 -1.43
C GLU A 564 -9.27 -9.73 -2.50
N SER A 565 -8.92 -8.87 -3.46
CA SER A 565 -9.89 -8.40 -4.46
C SER A 565 -9.28 -8.06 -5.83
N LEU A 566 -8.21 -7.27 -5.91
CA LEU A 566 -7.78 -6.71 -7.21
C LEU A 566 -7.21 -7.75 -8.18
N ALA A 567 -6.60 -8.83 -7.68
CA ALA A 567 -6.16 -9.92 -8.56
C ALA A 567 -7.32 -10.80 -9.05
N TRP A 568 -8.54 -10.61 -8.55
CA TRP A 568 -9.72 -11.42 -8.85
C TRP A 568 -10.72 -10.73 -9.79
N THR A 569 -10.38 -9.55 -10.33
CA THR A 569 -11.18 -8.88 -11.35
C THR A 569 -11.32 -9.75 -12.60
N ASN A 570 -12.41 -9.58 -13.35
CA ASN A 570 -12.71 -10.39 -14.53
C ASN A 570 -11.62 -10.39 -15.62
N ASN A 571 -10.88 -9.29 -15.74
CA ASN A 571 -9.82 -9.03 -16.70
C ASN A 571 -8.40 -9.33 -16.14
N SER A 572 -8.30 -10.00 -15.00
CA SER A 572 -7.02 -10.29 -14.36
C SER A 572 -6.22 -11.37 -15.08
N ALA A 573 -4.91 -11.15 -15.17
CA ALA A 573 -3.93 -12.15 -15.61
C ALA A 573 -3.91 -13.44 -14.75
N LEU A 574 -4.54 -13.43 -13.56
CA LEU A 574 -4.75 -14.64 -12.75
C LEU A 574 -5.57 -15.68 -13.49
N TRP A 575 -6.62 -15.27 -14.19
CA TRP A 575 -7.51 -16.19 -14.92
C TRP A 575 -6.80 -16.82 -16.11
N GLU A 576 -5.97 -16.05 -16.81
CA GLU A 576 -5.09 -16.57 -17.88
C GLU A 576 -4.09 -17.60 -17.33
N ALA A 577 -3.47 -17.31 -16.19
CA ALA A 577 -2.56 -18.24 -15.52
C ALA A 577 -3.26 -19.54 -15.09
N LEU A 578 -4.53 -19.44 -14.65
CA LEU A 578 -5.35 -20.61 -14.33
C LEU A 578 -5.72 -21.41 -15.58
N HIS A 579 -6.16 -20.75 -16.65
CA HIS A 579 -6.46 -21.38 -17.94
C HIS A 579 -5.24 -22.12 -18.51
N ALA A 580 -4.06 -21.49 -18.47
CA ALA A 580 -2.80 -22.13 -18.86
C ALA A 580 -2.44 -23.36 -18.00
N SER A 581 -2.98 -23.44 -16.78
CA SER A 581 -2.84 -24.59 -15.88
C SER A 581 -4.01 -25.57 -15.93
N ALA A 582 -4.79 -25.57 -17.02
CA ALA A 582 -5.99 -26.38 -17.22
C ALA A 582 -7.04 -26.18 -16.11
N ASN A 583 -7.20 -24.94 -15.64
CA ASN A 583 -8.12 -24.54 -14.57
C ASN A 583 -7.90 -25.27 -13.23
N ARG A 584 -6.71 -25.83 -13.00
CA ARG A 584 -6.37 -26.53 -11.76
C ARG A 584 -5.83 -25.56 -10.72
N VAL A 585 -6.72 -25.07 -9.87
CA VAL A 585 -6.38 -24.30 -8.67
C VAL A 585 -5.53 -25.15 -7.70
N PRO A 586 -4.33 -24.68 -7.31
CA PRO A 586 -3.51 -25.38 -6.31
C PRO A 586 -4.18 -25.43 -4.94
N SER A 587 -4.18 -26.59 -4.29
CA SER A 587 -4.68 -26.73 -2.91
C SER A 587 -3.71 -26.15 -1.88
N CYS A 588 -4.19 -25.95 -0.65
CA CYS A 588 -3.39 -25.49 0.49
C CYS A 588 -2.18 -26.42 0.75
N GLU A 589 -2.42 -27.74 0.69
CA GLU A 589 -1.40 -28.78 0.87
C GLU A 589 -0.34 -28.76 -0.25
N GLU A 590 -0.71 -28.38 -1.47
CA GLU A 590 0.21 -28.35 -2.60
C GLU A 590 1.23 -27.21 -2.52
N VAL A 591 0.84 -26.07 -1.91
CA VAL A 591 1.61 -24.82 -1.97
C VAL A 591 2.30 -24.44 -0.67
N ILE A 592 1.81 -24.94 0.48
CA ILE A 592 2.42 -24.70 1.79
C ILE A 592 3.43 -25.80 2.12
N PHE A 593 4.53 -25.41 2.77
CA PHE A 593 5.53 -26.38 3.23
C PHE A 593 4.93 -27.30 4.30
N PRO A 594 5.17 -28.63 4.26
CA PRO A 594 4.61 -29.58 5.23
C PRO A 594 4.85 -29.19 6.69
N ASN A 595 6.04 -28.63 6.99
CA ASN A 595 6.42 -28.20 8.34
C ASN A 595 5.69 -26.93 8.83
N ASN A 596 4.81 -26.35 8.02
CA ASN A 596 4.07 -25.12 8.32
C ASN A 596 2.56 -25.38 8.47
N PHE A 597 2.15 -26.62 8.76
CA PHE A 597 0.79 -26.94 9.16
C PHE A 597 0.66 -27.12 10.68
N GLU A 598 -0.51 -26.83 11.23
CA GLU A 598 -0.82 -27.12 12.64
C GLU A 598 -0.89 -28.64 12.84
N ILE A 599 -0.15 -29.19 13.80
CA ILE A 599 -0.20 -30.61 14.15
C ILE A 599 -1.48 -30.83 14.96
N GLY A 600 -2.39 -31.65 14.44
CA GLY A 600 -3.60 -32.05 15.16
C GLY A 600 -3.25 -33.00 16.31
N ASN A 601 -3.00 -32.47 17.51
CA ASN A 601 -2.94 -33.29 18.71
C ASN A 601 -4.37 -33.75 19.04
N GLY A 602 -4.72 -34.98 18.67
CA GLY A 602 -5.90 -35.70 19.16
C GLY A 602 -5.77 -36.14 20.62
N GLY A 603 -5.26 -35.27 21.51
CA GLY A 603 -5.14 -35.54 22.94
C GLY A 603 -5.98 -34.55 23.73
N ASN A 604 -6.97 -35.05 24.47
CA ASN A 604 -7.89 -34.35 25.37
C ASN A 604 -7.22 -33.28 26.26
N VAL A 605 -7.06 -32.07 25.73
CA VAL A 605 -6.85 -30.88 26.55
C VAL A 605 -7.98 -29.92 26.20
N GLN A 606 -9.09 -30.02 26.95
CA GLN A 606 -10.01 -28.88 27.08
C GLN A 606 -9.17 -27.65 27.44
N GLY A 607 -9.23 -26.61 26.62
CA GLY A 607 -8.71 -25.31 27.02
C GLY A 607 -8.06 -24.52 25.90
N HIS A 608 -8.82 -23.55 25.41
CA HIS A 608 -8.35 -22.28 24.86
C HIS A 608 -7.50 -22.30 23.58
N LEU A 609 -7.95 -21.53 22.59
CA LEU A 609 -7.14 -21.14 21.44
C LEU A 609 -5.84 -20.45 21.95
N PRO A 610 -4.67 -20.78 21.37
CA PRO A 610 -3.41 -20.20 21.83
C PRO A 610 -3.48 -18.67 21.75
N MET A 611 -3.48 -18.02 22.92
CA MET A 611 -3.49 -16.58 23.08
C MET A 611 -2.32 -15.95 22.33
N MET A 612 -2.58 -14.89 21.57
CA MET A 612 -1.53 -14.03 20.99
C MET A 612 -0.77 -13.33 22.13
N PRO A 613 0.52 -13.64 22.39
CA PRO A 613 1.29 -12.86 23.36
C PRO A 613 1.74 -11.55 22.68
N MET A 614 1.64 -10.44 23.42
CA MET A 614 1.92 -9.06 22.98
C MET A 614 3.42 -8.75 22.74
N SER A 615 4.22 -9.66 22.20
CA SER A 615 5.65 -9.40 21.90
C SER A 615 5.99 -9.72 20.45
N PRO A 616 6.82 -8.91 19.75
CA PRO A 616 6.97 -9.03 18.30
C PRO A 616 7.73 -10.30 17.89
N ILE A 617 7.11 -11.11 17.04
CA ILE A 617 7.57 -12.45 16.65
C ILE A 617 8.32 -12.36 15.31
N ILE A 618 9.63 -12.59 15.35
CA ILE A 618 10.57 -12.42 14.21
C ILE A 618 10.79 -13.76 13.48
N HIS A 619 10.76 -13.73 12.13
CA HIS A 619 10.78 -14.91 11.26
C HIS A 619 12.21 -15.44 10.97
N PRO A 620 12.44 -16.77 10.88
CA PRO A 620 13.77 -17.36 10.63
C PRO A 620 14.47 -16.99 9.31
N ARG A 621 13.74 -16.56 8.26
CA ARG A 621 14.35 -16.26 6.94
C ARG A 621 15.13 -14.94 6.84
N VAL A 622 15.02 -14.03 7.82
CA VAL A 622 15.96 -12.90 7.95
C VAL A 622 17.31 -13.36 8.52
N LYS A 623 17.39 -14.61 8.99
CA LYS A 623 18.60 -15.21 9.54
C LYS A 623 19.53 -15.80 8.48
N GLU A 624 19.03 -16.03 7.28
CA GLU A 624 19.65 -16.98 6.34
C GLU A 624 20.62 -16.35 5.34
N VAL A 625 20.48 -15.06 5.05
CA VAL A 625 21.45 -14.33 4.19
C VAL A 625 22.59 -13.79 5.08
N ARG A 626 23.27 -14.67 5.82
CA ARG A 626 24.44 -14.32 6.64
C ARG A 626 25.40 -15.51 6.80
N THR A 627 26.04 -15.92 5.72
CA THR A 627 27.18 -16.86 5.75
C THR A 627 28.38 -16.29 5.02
N ASP A 628 28.90 -15.16 5.52
CA ASP A 628 30.29 -14.76 5.26
C ASP A 628 31.14 -15.23 6.45
N SER A 629 31.79 -16.38 6.30
CA SER A 629 33.13 -16.70 6.83
C SER A 629 33.34 -18.21 6.81
N GLY A 630 34.39 -18.62 6.10
CA GLY A 630 34.79 -20.00 5.92
C GLY A 630 35.00 -20.72 7.26
N SER A 631 34.22 -21.76 7.48
CA SER A 631 34.59 -22.90 8.30
C SER A 631 33.78 -24.08 7.79
N LEU A 632 34.48 -25.14 7.38
CA LEU A 632 33.86 -26.40 6.94
C LEU A 632 32.83 -26.87 7.98
N ARG A 633 31.55 -26.70 7.66
CA ARG A 633 30.43 -27.37 8.30
C ARG A 633 29.46 -27.79 7.20
N GLN A 634 29.69 -29.01 6.75
CA GLN A 634 28.69 -29.86 6.10
C GLN A 634 27.56 -30.10 7.12
N ASP A 635 26.32 -30.19 6.63
CA ASP A 635 25.08 -30.51 7.37
C ASP A 635 24.39 -29.35 8.12
N MET A 636 23.75 -28.47 7.34
CA MET A 636 22.36 -28.01 7.47
C MET A 636 22.22 -26.77 6.57
N GLN A 637 21.95 -26.96 5.28
CA GLN A 637 21.56 -25.84 4.40
C GLN A 637 20.09 -25.51 4.68
N PRO A 638 19.76 -24.34 5.26
CA PRO A 638 18.38 -23.91 5.35
C PRO A 638 17.91 -23.41 3.96
N LEU A 639 16.60 -23.18 3.79
CA LEU A 639 15.94 -22.93 2.50
C LEU A 639 15.97 -21.46 2.05
N SER A 640 16.90 -21.13 1.14
CA SER A 640 17.00 -19.84 0.44
C SER A 640 15.66 -19.33 -0.08
N PRO A 641 15.35 -18.03 0.05
CA PRO A 641 14.11 -17.44 -0.46
C PRO A 641 13.99 -17.55 -1.99
N ILE A 642 12.75 -17.66 -2.49
CA ILE A 642 12.42 -17.72 -3.94
C ILE A 642 13.05 -16.54 -4.66
N SER A 643 13.77 -16.84 -5.73
CA SER A 643 14.47 -15.88 -6.56
C SER A 643 13.55 -14.84 -7.19
N VAL A 644 14.03 -13.62 -7.42
CA VAL A 644 13.26 -12.64 -8.20
C VAL A 644 13.02 -13.19 -9.61
N HIS A 645 14.04 -13.85 -10.18
CA HIS A 645 13.92 -14.60 -11.43
C HIS A 645 12.76 -15.62 -11.36
N GLU A 646 12.70 -16.47 -10.34
CA GLU A 646 11.63 -17.48 -10.18
C GLU A 646 10.22 -16.87 -10.00
N ARG A 647 10.11 -15.65 -9.47
CA ARG A 647 8.80 -14.96 -9.32
C ARG A 647 8.25 -14.50 -10.67
N TYR A 648 9.13 -14.04 -11.56
CA TYR A 648 8.76 -13.47 -12.86
C TYR A 648 8.83 -14.46 -14.02
N SER A 649 9.55 -15.57 -13.87
CA SER A 649 9.49 -16.68 -14.83
C SER A 649 8.18 -17.45 -14.69
N SER A 650 7.34 -17.45 -15.72
CA SER A 650 6.22 -18.40 -15.83
C SER A 650 6.78 -19.81 -16.10
N PRO A 651 6.34 -20.86 -15.38
CA PRO A 651 6.74 -22.21 -15.73
C PRO A 651 6.17 -22.55 -17.10
N ALA A 652 7.04 -22.75 -18.10
CA ALA A 652 6.63 -23.38 -19.34
C ALA A 652 5.97 -24.74 -18.99
N ALA A 653 4.79 -24.99 -19.53
CA ALA A 653 4.07 -26.24 -19.34
C ALA A 653 5.01 -27.41 -19.67
N GLY A 654 5.39 -28.19 -18.65
CA GLY A 654 6.21 -29.41 -18.82
C GLY A 654 7.49 -29.50 -17.98
N SER A 655 8.04 -28.41 -17.44
CA SER A 655 9.34 -28.48 -16.72
C SER A 655 9.30 -29.27 -15.38
N ALA A 656 8.11 -29.57 -14.85
CA ALA A 656 7.96 -30.32 -13.59
C ALA A 656 7.68 -31.82 -13.79
N LYS A 657 7.78 -32.37 -15.01
CA LYS A 657 7.67 -33.82 -15.23
C LYS A 657 9.01 -34.52 -14.94
N ARG A 658 9.47 -34.46 -13.68
CA ARG A 658 10.52 -35.37 -13.22
C ARG A 658 9.93 -36.78 -13.16
N ARG A 659 10.27 -37.57 -14.18
CA ARG A 659 10.28 -39.05 -14.26
C ARG A 659 9.48 -39.74 -13.15
N LEU A 660 8.16 -39.85 -13.34
CA LEU A 660 7.25 -40.62 -12.48
C LEU A 660 7.21 -42.12 -12.83
N PHE A 661 8.04 -42.56 -13.76
CA PHE A 661 8.27 -43.97 -14.04
C PHE A 661 9.77 -44.21 -13.89
N GLY A 662 10.18 -44.54 -12.67
CA GLY A 662 11.38 -45.34 -12.48
C GLY A 662 11.01 -46.74 -12.91
N ASP A 663 11.77 -47.29 -13.85
CA ASP A 663 11.62 -48.64 -14.36
C ASP A 663 11.84 -49.65 -13.22
N ASP A 664 10.77 -50.08 -12.57
CA ASP A 664 10.81 -51.28 -11.71
C ASP A 664 10.85 -52.52 -12.62
N PRO A 665 11.82 -53.43 -12.43
CA PRO A 665 11.99 -54.58 -13.31
C PRO A 665 10.84 -55.59 -13.11
N PRO A 666 10.49 -56.32 -14.18
CA PRO A 666 9.22 -57.04 -14.25
C PRO A 666 9.23 -58.23 -13.29
N LYS A 667 8.26 -58.25 -12.39
CA LYS A 667 7.91 -59.44 -11.61
C LYS A 667 7.07 -60.35 -12.49
N ASP A 668 7.64 -61.50 -12.80
CA ASP A 668 6.96 -62.65 -13.40
C ASP A 668 5.72 -63.02 -12.57
N THR A 669 4.54 -62.78 -13.14
CA THR A 669 3.32 -63.46 -12.73
C THR A 669 2.68 -64.10 -13.95
N LEU A 670 2.54 -65.41 -13.80
CA LEU A 670 2.32 -66.46 -14.77
C LEU A 670 0.82 -66.77 -14.83
N MET A 671 0.29 -66.91 -16.06
CA MET A 671 -1.04 -67.45 -16.45
C MET A 671 -2.27 -66.62 -15.98
N ASP A 672 -3.30 -66.35 -16.80
CA ASP A 672 -4.01 -67.26 -17.70
C ASP A 672 -4.54 -66.60 -18.98
N LYS A 673 -4.56 -67.40 -20.05
CA LYS A 673 -5.15 -67.14 -21.37
C LYS A 673 -6.65 -67.44 -21.36
N ILE A 674 -7.52 -66.49 -21.76
CA ILE A 674 -8.77 -66.71 -22.53
C ILE A 674 -9.08 -65.39 -23.29
N MET A 675 -8.66 -65.23 -24.55
CA MET A 675 -9.49 -65.28 -25.78
C MET A 675 -10.78 -64.42 -25.79
N ALA A 676 -10.78 -63.31 -26.55
CA ALA A 676 -11.71 -63.04 -27.67
C ALA A 676 -11.55 -61.61 -28.25
N GLU A 677 -11.09 -61.58 -29.50
CA GLU A 677 -11.28 -60.66 -30.64
C GLU A 677 -11.76 -59.19 -30.47
N GLY A 678 -11.01 -58.28 -31.14
CA GLY A 678 -11.42 -56.90 -31.40
C GLY A 678 -10.36 -56.07 -32.16
N THR A 679 -10.23 -56.34 -33.46
CA THR A 679 -9.79 -55.42 -34.54
C THR A 679 -8.55 -54.51 -34.32
N LYS A 680 -7.40 -55.01 -34.79
CA LYS A 680 -6.17 -54.26 -35.12
C LYS A 680 -6.34 -53.44 -36.41
N LEU A 681 -6.12 -52.12 -36.34
CA LEU A 681 -5.60 -51.32 -37.45
C LEU A 681 -4.10 -51.07 -37.21
N LYS A 682 -3.30 -51.46 -38.19
CA LYS A 682 -1.85 -51.71 -38.13
C LYS A 682 -1.17 -50.65 -39.00
N ILE A 683 -0.50 -49.67 -38.40
CA ILE A 683 0.46 -48.81 -39.10
C ILE A 683 1.85 -49.28 -38.65
N ALA A 684 2.58 -49.89 -39.59
CA ALA A 684 3.89 -50.46 -39.39
C ALA A 684 4.96 -49.35 -39.24
N PRO A 685 5.88 -49.45 -38.27
CA PRO A 685 7.02 -48.55 -38.18
C PRO A 685 8.20 -49.14 -38.97
N SER A 686 8.61 -48.45 -40.03
CA SER A 686 9.83 -48.76 -40.76
C SER A 686 11.04 -48.19 -40.01
N SER A 687 11.81 -49.08 -39.44
CA SER A 687 13.13 -48.88 -38.86
C SER A 687 14.14 -48.40 -39.91
N VAL A 688 14.78 -47.25 -39.68
CA VAL A 688 16.04 -46.90 -40.32
C VAL A 688 17.11 -46.92 -39.25
N THR A 689 17.98 -47.90 -39.38
CA THR A 689 19.19 -48.18 -38.60
C THR A 689 20.15 -47.00 -38.63
N ALA A 690 20.36 -46.37 -37.47
CA ALA A 690 21.44 -45.42 -37.26
C ALA A 690 22.75 -46.21 -37.09
N GLU A 691 23.54 -46.31 -38.16
CA GLU A 691 24.91 -46.81 -38.11
C GLU A 691 25.75 -45.83 -37.28
N SER A 692 26.18 -46.28 -36.10
CA SER A 692 27.14 -45.52 -35.29
C SER A 692 28.51 -45.59 -35.95
N LEU A 693 28.95 -44.47 -36.51
CA LEU A 693 30.34 -44.25 -36.92
C LEU A 693 31.25 -44.34 -35.68
N SER A 694 31.96 -45.45 -35.59
CA SER A 694 33.01 -45.71 -34.60
C SER A 694 34.26 -44.89 -34.95
N ILE A 695 34.40 -43.74 -34.30
CA ILE A 695 35.59 -42.88 -34.43
C ILE A 695 36.70 -43.50 -33.58
N SER A 696 37.72 -44.05 -34.25
CA SER A 696 38.91 -44.64 -33.64
C SER A 696 39.80 -43.55 -33.04
N PRO A 697 40.42 -43.76 -31.86
CA PRO A 697 41.13 -42.71 -31.13
C PRO A 697 42.47 -42.38 -31.82
N GLY A 698 42.57 -41.16 -32.36
CA GLY A 698 43.81 -40.65 -32.95
C GLY A 698 43.67 -39.33 -33.74
N GLN A 699 42.47 -38.98 -34.21
CA GLN A 699 42.27 -37.78 -35.03
C GLN A 699 41.91 -36.55 -34.17
N ALA A 700 42.74 -35.51 -34.21
CA ALA A 700 42.53 -34.25 -33.48
C ALA A 700 41.77 -33.24 -34.36
N LEU A 701 40.62 -32.79 -33.87
CA LEU A 701 39.70 -31.86 -34.55
C LEU A 701 40.20 -30.42 -34.37
N LEU A 702 40.66 -29.77 -35.45
CA LEU A 702 41.13 -28.38 -35.40
C LEU A 702 39.95 -27.39 -35.50
N THR A 703 39.93 -26.43 -34.58
CA THR A 703 38.80 -25.53 -34.32
C THR A 703 38.58 -24.51 -35.43
N MET A 704 37.36 -24.51 -35.99
CA MET A 704 36.63 -23.48 -36.76
C MET A 704 37.48 -22.41 -37.47
N ALA A 705 37.76 -22.59 -38.76
CA ALA A 705 38.15 -21.50 -39.65
C ALA A 705 36.90 -20.99 -40.40
N THR A 706 36.68 -19.68 -40.34
CA THR A 706 35.58 -18.99 -41.04
C THR A 706 36.15 -18.26 -42.26
N THR A 707 35.57 -18.50 -43.44
CA THR A 707 35.89 -17.72 -44.64
C THR A 707 34.68 -16.92 -45.08
N THR A 708 34.87 -15.62 -45.25
CA THR A 708 33.85 -14.68 -45.73
C THR A 708 33.83 -14.70 -47.25
N VAL A 709 32.71 -15.13 -47.84
CA VAL A 709 32.50 -15.03 -49.29
C VAL A 709 31.51 -13.90 -49.56
N THR A 710 31.93 -12.96 -50.40
CA THR A 710 31.12 -11.81 -50.79
C THR A 710 30.23 -12.23 -51.96
N GLY A 711 28.93 -12.39 -51.70
CA GLY A 711 27.96 -12.68 -52.74
C GLY A 711 27.74 -11.48 -53.67
N THR A 712 27.20 -11.72 -54.87
CA THR A 712 27.05 -10.72 -55.94
C THR A 712 26.12 -9.54 -55.60
N THR A 713 25.40 -9.59 -54.48
CA THR A 713 24.62 -8.46 -53.95
C THR A 713 25.41 -7.64 -52.90
N GLY A 714 26.73 -7.79 -52.82
CA GLY A 714 27.63 -7.05 -51.93
C GLY A 714 27.52 -7.46 -50.46
N ARG A 715 26.69 -8.46 -50.14
CA ARG A 715 26.43 -8.91 -48.78
C ARG A 715 27.43 -10.01 -48.42
N LYS A 716 28.25 -9.75 -47.40
CA LYS A 716 29.27 -10.68 -46.87
C LYS A 716 28.59 -11.76 -46.05
N VAL A 717 28.74 -13.02 -46.45
CA VAL A 717 28.24 -14.18 -45.70
C VAL A 717 29.43 -15.00 -45.20
N THR A 718 29.46 -15.25 -43.90
CA THR A 718 30.51 -16.02 -43.23
C THR A 718 30.11 -17.49 -43.19
N VAL A 719 30.84 -18.35 -43.91
CA VAL A 719 30.57 -19.79 -43.95
C VAL A 719 31.60 -20.50 -43.03
N PRO A 720 31.16 -21.24 -42.00
CA PRO A 720 32.05 -22.06 -41.19
C PRO A 720 32.46 -23.34 -41.95
N LEU A 721 33.76 -23.63 -42.02
CA LEU A 721 34.29 -24.85 -42.62
C LEU A 721 34.91 -25.74 -41.53
N HIS A 722 34.68 -27.05 -41.62
CA HIS A 722 35.38 -28.05 -40.82
C HIS A 722 36.51 -28.67 -41.65
N GLY A 723 37.74 -28.63 -41.11
CA GLY A 723 38.90 -29.30 -41.69
C GLY A 723 39.23 -30.57 -40.91
N ILE A 724 39.36 -31.69 -41.62
CA ILE A 724 39.90 -32.94 -41.08
C ILE A 724 41.33 -33.06 -41.60
N ALA A 725 42.30 -33.14 -40.70
CA ALA A 725 43.71 -33.33 -41.05
C ALA A 725 44.08 -34.81 -40.98
N ASN A 726 44.75 -35.30 -42.02
CA ASN A 726 45.19 -36.69 -42.12
C ASN A 726 46.67 -36.75 -41.68
N ASP A 727 47.15 -37.92 -41.24
CA ASP A 727 48.54 -38.09 -40.75
C ASP A 727 49.64 -37.74 -41.77
N ALA A 728 49.30 -37.66 -43.06
CA ALA A 728 50.21 -37.21 -44.12
C ALA A 728 50.32 -35.66 -44.25
N GLY A 729 49.66 -34.89 -43.38
CA GLY A 729 49.72 -33.42 -43.37
C GLY A 729 48.78 -32.72 -44.36
N GLU A 730 47.97 -33.46 -45.11
CA GLU A 730 46.93 -32.90 -45.99
C GLU A 730 45.61 -32.69 -45.23
N ILE A 731 44.99 -31.51 -45.42
CA ILE A 731 43.76 -31.08 -44.74
C ILE A 731 42.61 -31.07 -45.73
N THR A 732 41.58 -31.87 -45.49
CA THR A 732 40.38 -31.94 -46.35
C THR A 732 39.26 -31.11 -45.72
N LEU A 733 38.75 -30.11 -46.46
CA LEU A 733 37.70 -29.18 -46.02
C LEU A 733 36.32 -29.64 -46.51
N VAL A 734 35.37 -29.92 -45.61
CA VAL A 734 34.01 -30.38 -45.97
C VAL A 734 32.98 -29.27 -45.72
N PRO A 735 32.29 -28.75 -46.76
CA PRO A 735 31.23 -27.76 -46.60
C PRO A 735 29.92 -28.41 -46.13
N ILE A 736 29.28 -27.82 -45.12
CA ILE A 736 27.98 -28.26 -44.61
C ILE A 736 26.89 -27.75 -45.56
N SER A 737 26.31 -28.65 -46.36
CA SER A 737 25.24 -28.34 -47.31
C SER A 737 23.91 -28.08 -46.58
N MET A 738 23.30 -26.91 -46.81
CA MET A 738 21.92 -26.62 -46.40
C MET A 738 21.02 -26.63 -47.65
N ASN A 739 20.09 -27.59 -47.69
CA ASN A 739 19.11 -27.71 -48.77
C ASN A 739 17.99 -26.66 -48.62
N PRO A 740 17.68 -25.88 -49.67
CA PRO A 740 16.61 -24.89 -49.66
C PRO A 740 15.32 -25.49 -50.23
N THR A 741 14.21 -25.41 -49.49
CA THR A 741 12.87 -25.71 -50.02
C THR A 741 11.96 -24.48 -49.88
N GLN A 742 11.76 -23.83 -51.04
CA GLN A 742 10.64 -23.01 -51.56
C GLN A 742 9.58 -22.51 -50.55
N GLU A 743 9.55 -21.21 -50.28
CA GLU A 743 8.67 -20.18 -50.91
C GLU A 743 7.22 -20.15 -50.37
N SER A 744 7.00 -19.29 -49.36
CA SER A 744 5.77 -18.50 -49.22
C SER A 744 6.04 -17.27 -48.34
N THR A 745 5.37 -16.17 -48.68
CA THR A 745 5.72 -14.77 -48.49
C THR A 745 5.26 -14.12 -47.17
N ALA A 746 6.00 -13.09 -46.77
CA ALA A 746 5.63 -11.92 -45.95
C ALA A 746 5.66 -12.01 -44.41
N GLU A 747 6.76 -11.47 -43.86
CA GLU A 747 6.90 -10.59 -42.69
C GLU A 747 6.17 -10.91 -41.36
N SER A 748 6.92 -11.49 -40.41
CA SER A 748 6.94 -11.07 -39.00
C SER A 748 8.15 -11.70 -38.28
N PRO A 749 8.76 -11.01 -37.29
CA PRO A 749 10.12 -11.29 -36.85
C PRO A 749 10.21 -12.54 -35.98
N VAL A 750 11.21 -13.37 -36.31
CA VAL A 750 11.49 -14.69 -35.72
C VAL A 750 11.72 -14.56 -34.21
N SER A 751 10.75 -15.05 -33.43
CA SER A 751 10.87 -15.26 -31.99
C SER A 751 11.86 -16.40 -31.72
N LEU A 752 13.02 -16.07 -31.17
CA LEU A 752 14.04 -17.04 -30.76
C LEU A 752 13.60 -17.77 -29.49
N THR A 753 13.24 -19.03 -29.63
CA THR A 753 12.92 -19.93 -28.52
C THR A 753 14.19 -20.46 -27.85
N ALA A 754 14.12 -20.70 -26.54
CA ALA A 754 15.21 -20.92 -25.58
C ALA A 754 16.13 -22.14 -25.83
N GLN A 755 16.07 -22.81 -26.97
CA GLN A 755 16.92 -23.95 -27.28
C GLN A 755 18.33 -23.56 -27.75
N SER A 756 18.58 -22.30 -28.14
CA SER A 756 19.90 -21.87 -28.65
C SER A 756 20.97 -21.61 -27.58
N LEU A 757 20.69 -21.77 -26.29
CA LEU A 757 21.63 -21.38 -25.21
C LEU A 757 22.27 -22.53 -24.44
N ILE A 758 22.17 -23.79 -24.91
CA ILE A 758 22.83 -24.94 -24.27
C ILE A 758 24.21 -25.14 -24.93
N GLY A 759 25.21 -24.35 -24.51
CA GLY A 759 26.57 -24.40 -25.02
C GLY A 759 27.62 -24.44 -23.91
N THR A 760 28.03 -25.65 -23.56
CA THR A 760 29.38 -26.04 -23.08
C THR A 760 29.97 -25.32 -21.86
N SER A 761 29.88 -25.97 -20.68
CA SER A 761 30.76 -25.71 -19.52
C SER A 761 31.72 -26.90 -19.31
N PRO A 762 33.03 -26.67 -19.06
CA PRO A 762 34.06 -27.71 -19.18
C PRO A 762 34.26 -28.54 -17.91
N LYS A 763 34.28 -29.86 -18.15
CA LYS A 763 35.00 -30.95 -17.45
C LYS A 763 35.66 -30.60 -16.11
N GLN A 764 35.10 -31.13 -15.01
CA GLN A 764 35.87 -31.45 -13.81
C GLN A 764 35.61 -32.91 -13.38
N THR A 765 36.59 -33.75 -13.70
CA THR A 765 36.77 -35.12 -13.24
C THR A 765 37.28 -35.15 -11.80
N HIS A 766 36.59 -35.84 -10.88
CA HIS A 766 37.10 -37.07 -10.28
C HIS A 766 36.06 -37.68 -9.32
N LEU A 767 35.85 -38.99 -9.48
CA LEU A 767 34.99 -39.84 -8.66
C LEU A 767 35.63 -40.10 -7.29
N THR A 768 34.80 -40.04 -6.24
CA THR A 768 34.90 -40.95 -5.09
C THR A 768 33.49 -41.41 -4.74
N LYS A 769 33.27 -42.72 -4.92
CA LYS A 769 32.03 -43.46 -4.70
C LYS A 769 31.85 -43.80 -3.21
N ALA A 770 30.57 -43.91 -2.85
CA ALA A 770 29.97 -44.75 -1.81
C ALA A 770 30.14 -44.32 -0.34
N GLN A 771 29.04 -43.93 0.29
CA GLN A 771 28.25 -44.86 1.11
C GLN A 771 26.89 -44.25 1.48
N ASP A 772 25.88 -45.10 1.43
CA ASP A 772 24.46 -44.83 1.61
C ASP A 772 24.13 -44.27 2.99
N ALA A 773 23.51 -43.09 3.02
CA ALA A 773 22.72 -42.62 4.14
C ALA A 773 21.38 -42.12 3.60
N HIS A 774 20.31 -42.82 3.98
CA HIS A 774 18.91 -42.49 3.71
C HIS A 774 18.64 -40.98 3.89
N LEU A 775 18.63 -40.23 2.79
CA LEU A 775 18.25 -38.82 2.79
C LEU A 775 16.72 -38.73 2.87
N THR A 776 16.22 -38.44 4.07
CA THR A 776 14.84 -38.01 4.29
C THR A 776 14.55 -36.80 3.39
N GLY A 777 13.55 -36.94 2.52
CA GLY A 777 13.26 -36.01 1.43
C GLY A 777 13.15 -34.57 1.90
N VAL A 778 14.00 -33.71 1.36
CA VAL A 778 14.03 -32.27 1.62
C VAL A 778 12.64 -31.67 1.33
N SER A 779 12.01 -31.13 2.37
CA SER A 779 10.62 -30.68 2.41
C SER A 779 10.34 -29.47 1.50
N LYS A 780 10.10 -29.70 0.21
CA LYS A 780 9.61 -28.68 -0.74
C LYS A 780 8.09 -28.80 -0.90
N PRO A 781 7.38 -27.71 -1.28
CA PRO A 781 5.96 -27.80 -1.64
C PRO A 781 5.79 -28.68 -2.87
N LYS A 782 4.64 -29.37 -2.99
CA LYS A 782 4.35 -30.26 -4.13
C LYS A 782 4.23 -29.48 -5.44
N ARG A 783 3.80 -28.22 -5.38
CA ARG A 783 3.66 -27.32 -6.54
C ARG A 783 4.42 -26.02 -6.30
N THR A 784 5.20 -25.61 -7.30
CA THR A 784 6.02 -24.38 -7.28
C THR A 784 5.69 -23.49 -8.49
N GLY A 785 6.11 -22.22 -8.44
CA GLY A 785 5.88 -21.24 -9.49
C GLY A 785 5.02 -20.06 -9.03
N SER A 786 4.77 -19.11 -9.94
CA SER A 786 4.05 -17.86 -9.68
C SER A 786 2.61 -18.08 -9.18
N LEU A 787 1.87 -19.00 -9.80
CA LEU A 787 0.50 -19.35 -9.41
C LEU A 787 0.46 -20.03 -8.03
N ALA A 788 1.38 -20.95 -7.76
CA ALA A 788 1.49 -21.60 -6.46
C ALA A 788 1.85 -20.60 -5.35
N LEU A 789 2.76 -19.65 -5.64
CA LEU A 789 3.13 -18.57 -4.72
C LEU A 789 1.93 -17.66 -4.39
N PHE A 790 1.12 -17.33 -5.41
CA PHE A 790 -0.10 -16.53 -5.23
C PHE A 790 -1.07 -17.22 -4.26
N TYR A 791 -1.48 -18.45 -4.56
CA TYR A 791 -2.40 -19.20 -3.69
C TYR A 791 -1.83 -19.43 -2.29
N ARG A 792 -0.52 -19.66 -2.15
CA ARG A 792 0.14 -19.74 -0.84
C ARG A 792 -0.07 -18.47 -0.01
N LYS A 793 0.01 -17.29 -0.63
CA LYS A 793 -0.22 -16.01 0.05
C LYS A 793 -1.70 -15.80 0.35
N VAL A 794 -2.60 -16.15 -0.57
CA VAL A 794 -4.06 -16.10 -0.35
C VAL A 794 -4.47 -16.98 0.85
N TYR A 795 -4.01 -18.23 0.90
CA TYR A 795 -4.27 -19.12 2.02
C TYR A 795 -3.67 -18.59 3.33
N HIS A 796 -2.47 -18.02 3.28
CA HIS A 796 -1.88 -17.40 4.47
C HIS A 796 -2.76 -16.25 4.99
N LEU A 797 -3.18 -15.34 4.11
CA LEU A 797 -4.03 -14.20 4.44
C LEU A 797 -5.36 -14.65 5.07
N ALA A 798 -6.08 -15.55 4.39
CA ALA A 798 -7.36 -16.08 4.88
C ALA A 798 -7.21 -16.79 6.23
N SER A 799 -6.15 -17.60 6.41
CA SER A 799 -5.92 -18.33 7.68
C SER A 799 -5.69 -17.39 8.86
N VAL A 800 -5.06 -16.23 8.64
CA VAL A 800 -4.80 -15.22 9.66
C VAL A 800 -6.11 -14.54 10.06
N ARG A 801 -6.94 -14.15 9.08
CA ARG A 801 -8.25 -13.51 9.30
C ARG A 801 -9.23 -14.44 9.98
N LEU A 802 -9.29 -15.71 9.55
CA LEU A 802 -10.14 -16.73 10.16
C LEU A 802 -9.74 -17.00 11.61
N ARG A 803 -8.43 -17.08 11.89
CA ARG A 803 -7.94 -17.27 13.27
C ARG A 803 -8.39 -16.13 14.18
N ASP A 804 -8.29 -14.88 13.74
CA ASP A 804 -8.76 -13.72 14.50
C ASP A 804 -10.28 -13.72 14.73
N LEU A 805 -11.08 -14.09 13.70
CA LEU A 805 -12.53 -14.26 13.85
C LEU A 805 -12.89 -15.35 14.86
N CYS A 806 -12.30 -16.54 14.73
CA CYS A 806 -12.54 -17.67 15.63
C CYS A 806 -12.13 -17.36 17.08
N LEU A 807 -11.03 -16.62 17.28
CA LEU A 807 -10.59 -16.16 18.60
C LEU A 807 -11.63 -15.24 19.26
N LYS A 808 -12.18 -14.28 18.51
CA LYS A 808 -13.16 -13.31 19.03
C LYS A 808 -14.55 -13.89 19.25
N LEU A 809 -14.91 -14.94 18.51
CA LEU A 809 -16.22 -15.60 18.56
C LEU A 809 -16.20 -16.89 19.40
N ASP A 810 -15.09 -17.19 20.07
CA ASP A 810 -14.88 -18.39 20.89
C ASP A 810 -15.30 -19.69 20.16
N VAL A 811 -14.73 -19.88 18.98
CA VAL A 811 -15.02 -21.03 18.11
C VAL A 811 -14.10 -22.20 18.42
N SER A 812 -14.67 -23.40 18.52
CA SER A 812 -13.90 -24.63 18.75
C SER A 812 -12.84 -24.85 17.66
N ASN A 813 -11.71 -25.49 18.01
CA ASN A 813 -10.67 -25.83 17.03
C ASN A 813 -11.20 -26.74 15.90
N GLU A 814 -12.15 -27.61 16.23
CA GLU A 814 -12.77 -28.52 15.27
C GLU A 814 -13.62 -27.75 14.25
N LEU A 815 -14.51 -26.87 14.71
CA LEU A 815 -15.30 -26.02 13.82
C LEU A 815 -14.40 -25.11 12.98
N ARG A 816 -13.34 -24.53 13.55
CA ARG A 816 -12.36 -23.74 12.79
C ARG A 816 -11.75 -24.51 11.61
N ARG A 817 -11.40 -25.79 11.81
CA ARG A 817 -10.86 -26.63 10.73
C ARG A 817 -11.91 -27.00 9.68
N LYS A 818 -13.16 -27.21 10.09
CA LYS A 818 -14.29 -27.41 9.18
C LYS A 818 -14.58 -26.16 8.33
N ILE A 819 -14.61 -24.97 8.95
CA ILE A 819 -14.73 -23.67 8.26
C ILE A 819 -13.62 -23.50 7.23
N TRP A 820 -12.37 -23.76 7.64
CA TRP A 820 -11.21 -23.68 6.75
C TRP A 820 -11.33 -24.64 5.55
N THR A 821 -11.76 -25.87 5.79
CA THR A 821 -11.93 -26.88 4.73
C THR A 821 -13.05 -26.48 3.75
N CYS A 822 -14.14 -25.91 4.24
CA CYS A 822 -15.22 -25.38 3.39
C CYS A 822 -14.74 -24.18 2.54
N PHE A 823 -13.97 -23.28 3.15
CA PHE A 823 -13.39 -22.13 2.45
C PHE A 823 -12.39 -22.57 1.35
N GLU A 824 -11.48 -23.49 1.66
CA GLU A 824 -10.55 -24.04 0.67
C GLU A 824 -11.30 -24.74 -0.46
N PHE A 825 -12.30 -25.57 -0.14
CA PHE A 825 -13.15 -26.21 -1.14
C PHE A 825 -13.76 -25.18 -2.09
N THR A 826 -14.24 -24.05 -1.57
CA THR A 826 -14.82 -22.99 -2.39
C THR A 826 -13.79 -22.39 -3.34
N LEU A 827 -12.57 -22.09 -2.87
CA LEU A 827 -11.52 -21.55 -3.75
C LEU A 827 -11.02 -22.55 -4.80
N VAL A 828 -10.97 -23.84 -4.48
CA VAL A 828 -10.43 -24.88 -5.37
C VAL A 828 -11.47 -25.33 -6.40
N HIS A 829 -12.71 -25.55 -5.97
CA HIS A 829 -13.77 -26.17 -6.79
C HIS A 829 -14.80 -25.19 -7.34
N CYS A 830 -14.88 -23.98 -6.77
CA CYS A 830 -15.77 -22.91 -7.22
C CYS A 830 -15.00 -21.59 -7.41
N PRO A 831 -13.86 -21.57 -8.13
CA PRO A 831 -13.03 -20.37 -8.24
C PRO A 831 -13.76 -19.19 -8.91
N ASP A 832 -14.77 -19.46 -9.74
CA ASP A 832 -15.66 -18.47 -10.34
C ASP A 832 -16.36 -17.58 -9.30
N LEU A 833 -16.55 -18.06 -8.07
CA LEU A 833 -17.13 -17.25 -6.99
C LEU A 833 -16.24 -16.09 -6.55
N MET A 834 -14.92 -16.14 -6.79
CA MET A 834 -14.04 -15.00 -6.50
C MET A 834 -14.09 -13.91 -7.56
N LYS A 835 -14.58 -14.19 -8.78
CA LYS A 835 -14.56 -13.24 -9.88
C LYS A 835 -15.35 -11.97 -9.51
N ASP A 836 -14.65 -10.82 -9.53
CA ASP A 836 -15.16 -9.51 -9.14
C ASP A 836 -15.73 -9.45 -7.70
N ARG A 837 -15.21 -10.30 -6.81
CA ARG A 837 -15.62 -10.40 -5.40
C ARG A 837 -14.44 -10.29 -4.44
N HIS A 838 -14.78 -10.03 -3.18
CA HIS A 838 -13.81 -9.88 -2.10
C HIS A 838 -13.63 -11.21 -1.35
N LEU A 839 -12.40 -11.58 -1.01
CA LEU A 839 -12.05 -12.83 -0.32
C LEU A 839 -12.84 -13.04 0.97
N ASP A 840 -12.99 -11.97 1.75
CA ASP A 840 -13.72 -12.02 3.02
C ASP A 840 -15.22 -12.33 2.83
N GLN A 841 -15.83 -12.07 1.66
CA GLN A 841 -17.22 -12.48 1.39
C GLN A 841 -17.34 -14.01 1.44
N LEU A 842 -16.43 -14.72 0.77
CA LEU A 842 -16.40 -16.18 0.78
C LEU A 842 -16.00 -16.71 2.17
N LEU A 843 -15.06 -16.05 2.85
CA LEU A 843 -14.63 -16.45 4.19
C LEU A 843 -15.77 -16.37 5.21
N LEU A 844 -16.55 -15.29 5.18
CA LEU A 844 -17.71 -15.09 6.06
C LEU A 844 -18.86 -16.05 5.71
N CYS A 845 -19.10 -16.33 4.42
CA CYS A 845 -20.08 -17.33 4.01
C CYS A 845 -19.67 -18.75 4.43
N ALA A 846 -18.40 -19.13 4.27
CA ALA A 846 -17.86 -20.41 4.72
C ALA A 846 -17.96 -20.57 6.24
N PHE A 847 -17.72 -19.48 7.00
CA PHE A 847 -17.92 -19.46 8.44
C PHE A 847 -19.38 -19.78 8.78
N TYR A 848 -20.32 -19.01 8.22
CA TYR A 848 -21.73 -19.13 8.56
C TYR A 848 -22.32 -20.49 8.19
N ILE A 849 -22.05 -21.01 6.99
CA ILE A 849 -22.61 -22.30 6.55
C ILE A 849 -22.12 -23.45 7.43
N MET A 850 -20.85 -23.46 7.82
CA MET A 850 -20.30 -24.53 8.66
C MET A 850 -20.79 -24.43 10.09
N ALA A 851 -20.88 -23.23 10.66
CA ALA A 851 -21.49 -23.02 11.99
C ALA A 851 -22.93 -23.56 12.03
N LYS A 852 -23.71 -23.33 10.96
CA LYS A 852 -25.07 -23.85 10.81
C LYS A 852 -25.12 -25.38 10.67
N VAL A 853 -24.29 -25.96 9.80
CA VAL A 853 -24.28 -27.41 9.57
C VAL A 853 -23.80 -28.19 10.80
N THR A 854 -22.87 -27.66 11.58
CA THR A 854 -22.37 -28.32 12.79
C THR A 854 -23.22 -28.06 14.04
N LYS A 855 -24.34 -27.33 13.91
CA LYS A 855 -25.23 -26.94 15.03
C LYS A 855 -24.53 -26.11 16.11
N GLU A 856 -23.44 -25.42 15.76
CA GLU A 856 -22.79 -24.39 16.57
C GLU A 856 -23.25 -23.02 16.04
N GLU A 857 -24.56 -22.78 16.06
CA GLU A 857 -25.18 -21.67 15.32
C GLU A 857 -24.61 -20.31 15.73
N ARG A 858 -24.15 -19.56 14.72
CA ARG A 858 -23.74 -18.16 14.82
C ARG A 858 -24.52 -17.35 13.81
N THR A 859 -25.09 -16.24 14.22
CA THR A 859 -25.82 -15.37 13.29
C THR A 859 -24.85 -14.56 12.43
N PHE A 860 -25.26 -14.16 11.22
CA PHE A 860 -24.49 -13.22 10.41
C PHE A 860 -24.20 -11.92 11.18
N GLN A 861 -25.11 -11.47 12.06
CA GLN A 861 -24.93 -10.28 12.88
C GLN A 861 -23.75 -10.40 13.84
N GLU A 862 -23.63 -11.54 14.55
CA GLU A 862 -22.51 -11.82 15.46
C GLU A 862 -21.17 -11.89 14.71
N ILE A 863 -21.16 -12.61 13.58
CA ILE A 863 -19.96 -12.78 12.75
C ILE A 863 -19.50 -11.41 12.21
N MET A 864 -20.43 -10.61 11.66
CA MET A 864 -20.13 -9.28 11.17
C MET A 864 -19.67 -8.32 12.27
N LYS A 865 -20.20 -8.43 13.49
CA LYS A 865 -19.73 -7.64 14.63
C LYS A 865 -18.27 -7.91 14.95
N SER A 866 -17.84 -9.18 14.90
CA SER A 866 -16.43 -9.56 15.09
C SER A 866 -15.55 -9.10 13.92
N TYR A 867 -16.04 -9.26 12.68
CA TYR A 867 -15.34 -8.86 11.45
C TYR A 867 -15.02 -7.36 11.41
N ARG A 868 -15.95 -6.49 11.81
CA ARG A 868 -15.75 -5.03 11.81
C ARG A 868 -14.58 -4.56 12.69
N ASN A 869 -14.11 -5.40 13.61
CA ASN A 869 -12.94 -5.13 14.44
C ASN A 869 -11.62 -5.59 13.80
N GLN A 870 -11.63 -6.07 12.56
CA GLN A 870 -10.41 -6.40 11.82
C GLN A 870 -9.89 -5.16 11.07
N PRO A 871 -8.55 -4.99 10.94
CA PRO A 871 -7.96 -3.80 10.33
C PRO A 871 -8.45 -3.50 8.90
N GLN A 872 -8.64 -4.54 8.09
CA GLN A 872 -9.05 -4.42 6.69
C GLN A 872 -10.56 -4.20 6.51
N ALA A 873 -11.36 -4.37 7.57
CA ALA A 873 -12.81 -4.44 7.42
C ALA A 873 -13.41 -3.13 6.90
N ASN A 874 -14.26 -3.26 5.88
CA ASN A 874 -14.96 -2.15 5.23
C ASN A 874 -16.44 -2.51 4.98
N SER A 875 -17.34 -1.52 5.02
CA SER A 875 -18.79 -1.74 4.90
C SER A 875 -19.20 -2.30 3.54
N HIS A 876 -18.58 -1.81 2.46
CA HIS A 876 -18.92 -2.25 1.10
C HIS A 876 -18.73 -3.76 0.92
N VAL A 877 -17.77 -4.37 1.64
CA VAL A 877 -17.48 -5.82 1.55
C VAL A 877 -18.72 -6.67 1.88
N TYR A 878 -19.57 -6.23 2.81
CA TYR A 878 -20.80 -6.96 3.18
C TYR A 878 -22.10 -6.28 2.77
N ARG A 879 -22.07 -5.01 2.34
CA ARG A 879 -23.26 -4.26 1.88
C ARG A 879 -23.43 -4.26 0.36
N SER A 880 -22.34 -4.42 -0.40
CA SER A 880 -22.33 -4.30 -1.86
C SER A 880 -21.55 -5.46 -2.48
N VAL A 881 -22.20 -6.62 -2.54
CA VAL A 881 -21.69 -7.89 -3.05
C VAL A 881 -22.27 -8.17 -4.43
N LEU A 882 -21.42 -8.52 -5.41
CA LEU A 882 -21.86 -8.86 -6.76
C LEU A 882 -22.70 -10.14 -6.76
N LEU A 883 -23.94 -10.05 -7.22
CA LEU A 883 -24.84 -11.18 -7.40
C LEU A 883 -24.71 -11.74 -8.82
N LYS A 884 -24.84 -10.87 -9.83
CA LYS A 884 -24.80 -11.22 -11.26
C LYS A 884 -24.19 -10.08 -12.08
N SER A 885 -23.40 -10.41 -13.10
CA SER A 885 -23.09 -9.49 -14.20
C SER A 885 -24.07 -9.73 -15.34
N ILE A 886 -24.70 -8.67 -15.84
CA ILE A 886 -25.55 -8.72 -17.03
C ILE A 886 -24.66 -8.30 -18.21
N PRO A 887 -24.30 -9.21 -19.13
CA PRO A 887 -23.64 -8.82 -20.37
C PRO A 887 -24.53 -7.81 -21.10
N GLY A 888 -24.00 -6.66 -21.48
CA GLY A 888 -24.75 -5.65 -22.24
C GLY A 888 -25.39 -6.29 -23.46
N GLY A 889 -26.71 -6.43 -23.44
CA GLY A 889 -27.45 -7.09 -24.51
C GLY A 889 -27.48 -6.23 -25.76
N VAL A 890 -27.01 -6.78 -26.87
CA VAL A 890 -27.35 -6.26 -28.21
C VAL A 890 -28.87 -6.32 -28.31
N VAL A 891 -29.53 -5.16 -28.39
CA VAL A 891 -30.98 -5.09 -28.61
C VAL A 891 -31.27 -5.70 -29.97
N VAL A 892 -31.71 -6.96 -29.97
CA VAL A 892 -32.30 -7.58 -31.16
C VAL A 892 -33.67 -6.94 -31.32
N TYR A 893 -33.76 -5.96 -32.22
CA TYR A 893 -35.02 -5.41 -32.67
C TYR A 893 -35.79 -6.51 -33.40
N ASN A 894 -36.68 -7.20 -32.69
CA ASN A 894 -37.78 -7.93 -33.31
C ASN A 894 -38.88 -6.91 -33.58
N GLY A 895 -38.93 -6.43 -34.82
CA GLY A 895 -39.94 -5.49 -35.28
C GLY A 895 -40.11 -5.62 -36.78
N ASP A 896 -40.93 -6.59 -37.19
CA ASP A 896 -41.49 -6.68 -38.53
C ASP A 896 -42.24 -5.38 -38.82
N CYS A 897 -41.71 -4.51 -39.67
CA CYS A 897 -42.43 -3.39 -40.26
C CYS A 897 -41.96 -3.20 -41.70
N GLU A 898 -42.92 -3.40 -42.61
CA GLU A 898 -42.78 -3.37 -44.04
C GLU A 898 -42.29 -2.02 -44.58
N MET A 899 -41.50 -2.17 -45.64
CA MET A 899 -40.82 -1.17 -46.45
C MET A 899 -41.76 -0.07 -46.94
N THR A 900 -41.40 1.19 -46.67
CA THR A 900 -41.78 2.31 -47.54
C THR A 900 -40.53 3.09 -47.92
N ASP A 901 -40.24 3.06 -49.22
CA ASP A 901 -39.15 3.73 -49.92
C ASP A 901 -39.20 5.26 -49.74
N GLY A 902 -38.05 5.87 -49.48
CA GLY A 902 -37.91 7.32 -49.39
C GLY A 902 -36.47 7.76 -49.15
N ASP A 903 -35.70 7.80 -50.24
CA ASP A 903 -34.51 8.60 -50.55
C ASP A 903 -33.38 8.77 -49.51
N ILE A 904 -32.25 8.12 -49.83
CA ILE A 904 -30.97 8.12 -49.13
C ILE A 904 -30.14 9.35 -49.56
N GLU A 905 -29.92 10.31 -48.65
CA GLU A 905 -28.77 11.23 -48.71
C GLU A 905 -27.67 10.74 -47.73
N ASP A 906 -26.54 10.36 -48.31
CA ASP A 906 -25.38 9.74 -47.67
C ASP A 906 -24.51 10.77 -46.91
N ALA A 907 -24.79 10.97 -45.63
CA ALA A 907 -23.96 11.76 -44.72
C ALA A 907 -23.16 10.84 -43.78
N THR A 908 -21.93 10.56 -44.22
CA THR A 908 -20.82 9.95 -43.47
C THR A 908 -20.70 10.46 -42.01
N LYS A 909 -21.13 9.65 -41.04
CA LYS A 909 -20.71 9.75 -39.64
C LYS A 909 -20.36 8.37 -39.09
N THR A 910 -19.06 8.16 -38.95
CA THR A 910 -18.43 7.04 -38.24
C THR A 910 -19.00 6.88 -36.82
N PRO A 911 -19.43 5.66 -36.41
CA PRO A 911 -20.01 5.44 -35.09
C PRO A 911 -18.90 5.33 -34.05
N ASN A 912 -18.89 6.27 -33.09
CA ASN A 912 -18.11 6.15 -31.87
C ASN A 912 -18.62 4.95 -31.07
N CYS A 913 -17.81 3.89 -31.00
CA CYS A 913 -18.03 2.73 -30.14
C CYS A 913 -17.79 3.13 -28.68
N SER A 914 -18.79 3.73 -28.03
CA SER A 914 -18.84 3.76 -26.57
C SER A 914 -19.45 2.44 -26.11
N SER A 915 -18.63 1.54 -25.58
CA SER A 915 -19.10 0.32 -24.92
C SER A 915 -20.04 0.71 -23.77
N GLU A 916 -21.33 0.41 -23.91
CA GLU A 916 -22.32 0.57 -22.83
C GLU A 916 -21.82 -0.13 -21.55
N PRO A 917 -21.90 0.52 -20.38
CA PRO A 917 -21.38 -0.05 -19.14
C PRO A 917 -22.15 -1.33 -18.78
N VAL A 918 -21.39 -2.40 -18.51
CA VAL A 918 -21.89 -3.68 -18.00
C VAL A 918 -22.73 -3.40 -16.74
N LYS A 919 -24.02 -3.74 -16.78
CA LYS A 919 -24.89 -3.57 -15.61
C LYS A 919 -24.61 -4.69 -14.61
N GLU A 920 -24.21 -4.31 -13.40
CA GLU A 920 -23.98 -5.22 -12.29
C GLU A 920 -25.20 -5.23 -11.34
N GLU A 921 -25.71 -6.41 -11.01
CA GLU A 921 -26.68 -6.56 -9.92
C GLU A 921 -25.90 -6.81 -8.62
N ARG A 922 -26.01 -5.88 -7.66
CA ARG A 922 -25.40 -5.99 -6.33
C ARG A 922 -26.46 -6.15 -5.23
N GLY A 923 -26.07 -6.79 -4.14
CA GLY A 923 -26.87 -6.93 -2.92
C GLY A 923 -25.99 -7.11 -1.69
N ASP A 924 -26.59 -7.24 -0.51
CA ASP A 924 -25.81 -7.51 0.69
C ASP A 924 -25.25 -8.95 0.74
N LEU A 925 -24.38 -9.22 1.72
CA LEU A 925 -23.76 -10.52 1.92
C LEU A 925 -24.79 -11.63 2.18
N ILE A 926 -25.92 -11.33 2.80
CA ILE A 926 -26.96 -12.31 3.12
C ILE A 926 -27.72 -12.71 1.85
N LYS A 927 -28.04 -11.74 0.98
CA LYS A 927 -28.63 -11.98 -0.33
C LYS A 927 -27.67 -12.79 -1.19
N PHE A 928 -26.38 -12.45 -1.23
CA PHE A 928 -25.36 -13.25 -1.93
C PHE A 928 -25.28 -14.69 -1.39
N TYR A 929 -25.27 -14.84 -0.06
CA TYR A 929 -25.24 -16.14 0.59
C TYR A 929 -26.42 -17.02 0.14
N ASN A 930 -27.64 -16.50 0.26
CA ASN A 930 -28.86 -17.25 -0.03
C ASN A 930 -29.07 -17.53 -1.52
N THR A 931 -28.72 -16.57 -2.39
CA THR A 931 -29.04 -16.65 -3.83
C THR A 931 -27.93 -17.26 -4.68
N VAL A 932 -26.68 -17.22 -4.23
CA VAL A 932 -25.51 -17.67 -5.01
C VAL A 932 -24.69 -18.71 -4.24
N TYR A 933 -24.16 -18.35 -3.08
CA TYR A 933 -23.15 -19.16 -2.39
C TYR A 933 -23.68 -20.52 -1.95
N VAL A 934 -24.85 -20.55 -1.30
CA VAL A 934 -25.46 -21.79 -0.79
C VAL A 934 -25.71 -22.79 -1.91
N GLY A 935 -26.19 -22.33 -3.08
CA GLY A 935 -26.43 -23.20 -4.23
C GLY A 935 -25.18 -23.92 -4.73
N ARG A 936 -24.00 -23.33 -4.54
CA ARG A 936 -22.71 -23.87 -5.00
C ARG A 936 -22.00 -24.74 -3.97
N VAL A 937 -22.23 -24.51 -2.67
CA VAL A 937 -21.42 -25.11 -1.57
C VAL A 937 -22.21 -26.07 -0.66
N LYS A 938 -23.55 -25.99 -0.63
CA LYS A 938 -24.40 -26.74 0.31
C LYS A 938 -24.17 -28.26 0.28
N SER A 939 -24.07 -28.86 -0.92
CA SER A 939 -23.88 -30.31 -1.07
C SER A 939 -22.56 -30.81 -0.45
N PHE A 940 -21.51 -29.99 -0.48
CA PHE A 940 -20.25 -30.27 0.20
C PHE A 940 -20.37 -30.06 1.71
N ALA A 941 -20.96 -28.94 2.13
CA ALA A 941 -21.06 -28.60 3.55
C ALA A 941 -21.85 -29.65 4.34
N LEU A 942 -22.97 -30.15 3.81
CA LEU A 942 -23.83 -31.16 4.44
C LEU A 942 -23.12 -32.49 4.74
N LYS A 943 -21.97 -32.78 4.13
CA LYS A 943 -21.17 -33.97 4.45
C LYS A 943 -20.64 -33.95 5.89
N TYR A 944 -20.59 -32.79 6.53
CA TYR A 944 -20.17 -32.63 7.92
C TYR A 944 -21.34 -32.52 8.90
N ASP A 945 -22.58 -32.72 8.45
CA ASP A 945 -23.75 -32.77 9.32
C ASP A 945 -23.74 -34.05 10.14
N LEU A 946 -23.66 -33.92 11.47
CA LEU A 946 -23.66 -35.05 12.40
C LEU A 946 -25.04 -35.73 12.52
N SER A 947 -26.11 -35.12 12.02
CA SER A 947 -27.48 -35.68 12.07
C SER A 947 -27.66 -36.88 11.15
N ASN A 948 -27.06 -36.81 9.96
CA ASN A 948 -27.25 -37.79 8.90
C ASN A 948 -26.11 -38.81 8.97
N GLN A 949 -26.37 -39.96 9.60
CA GLN A 949 -25.39 -41.05 9.64
C GLN A 949 -24.92 -41.47 8.24
N ASP A 950 -25.78 -41.35 7.23
CA ASP A 950 -25.46 -41.63 5.82
C ASP A 950 -24.29 -40.78 5.28
N HIS A 951 -24.06 -39.57 5.81
CA HIS A 951 -23.02 -38.66 5.31
C HIS A 951 -21.68 -38.80 6.04
N ILE A 952 -21.64 -39.42 7.23
CA ILE A 952 -20.42 -39.48 8.05
C ILE A 952 -19.32 -40.27 7.32
N MET A 953 -19.66 -41.31 6.55
CA MET A 953 -18.68 -42.06 5.75
C MET A 953 -18.18 -41.31 4.51
N ASP A 954 -18.92 -40.31 4.02
CA ASP A 954 -18.60 -39.55 2.80
C ASP A 954 -17.87 -38.23 3.07
N ALA A 955 -17.69 -37.86 4.35
CA ALA A 955 -17.02 -36.63 4.74
C ALA A 955 -15.53 -36.65 4.36
N PRO A 956 -15.06 -35.73 3.50
CA PRO A 956 -13.64 -35.69 3.15
C PRO A 956 -12.79 -35.33 4.39
N PRO A 957 -11.51 -35.76 4.42
CA PRO A 957 -10.63 -35.41 5.51
C PRO A 957 -10.46 -33.89 5.60
N LEU A 958 -10.31 -33.39 6.83
CA LEU A 958 -10.11 -31.96 7.07
C LEU A 958 -8.81 -31.49 6.43
N SER A 959 -8.92 -30.41 5.67
CA SER A 959 -7.77 -29.74 5.07
C SER A 959 -6.74 -29.31 6.13
N PRO A 960 -5.45 -29.29 5.77
CA PRO A 960 -4.41 -28.89 6.69
C PRO A 960 -4.44 -27.37 6.91
N PHE A 961 -4.49 -26.95 8.17
CA PHE A 961 -4.59 -25.53 8.54
C PHE A 961 -3.19 -24.87 8.60
N PRO A 962 -2.97 -23.73 7.92
CA PRO A 962 -1.67 -23.04 7.94
C PRO A 962 -1.24 -22.57 9.34
N HIS A 963 -0.05 -22.97 9.76
CA HIS A 963 0.55 -22.56 11.03
C HIS A 963 1.40 -21.29 10.89
N ILE A 964 1.29 -20.40 11.88
CA ILE A 964 2.17 -19.24 12.02
C ILE A 964 3.33 -19.63 12.96
N LYS A 965 4.47 -20.06 12.40
CA LYS A 965 5.66 -20.39 13.22
C LYS A 965 6.12 -19.18 14.05
N GLN A 966 6.13 -19.36 15.36
CA GLN A 966 6.94 -18.60 16.34
C GLN A 966 8.14 -19.50 16.67
N GLN A 967 9.35 -19.26 16.15
CA GLN A 967 10.52 -20.09 16.50
C GLN A 967 11.52 -19.28 17.34
N PRO A 968 11.29 -19.14 18.66
CA PRO A 968 12.20 -18.45 19.59
C PRO A 968 13.51 -19.22 19.89
N GLY A 969 13.81 -20.32 19.21
CA GLY A 969 14.86 -21.25 19.62
C GLY A 969 16.30 -20.92 19.22
N SER A 970 16.55 -19.93 18.36
CA SER A 970 17.86 -19.77 17.69
C SER A 970 18.43 -18.34 17.88
N PRO A 971 19.71 -18.16 18.28
CA PRO A 971 20.30 -16.84 18.60
C PRO A 971 20.19 -15.81 17.47
N ARG A 972 19.49 -14.68 17.71
CA ARG A 972 19.28 -13.56 16.78
C ARG A 972 20.54 -12.71 16.69
N ARG A 973 21.12 -12.52 15.50
CA ARG A 973 22.19 -11.53 15.31
C ARG A 973 21.62 -10.12 15.44
N ILE A 974 22.20 -9.26 16.29
CA ILE A 974 21.69 -7.91 16.57
C ILE A 974 22.49 -6.78 15.90
N SER A 975 23.68 -7.07 15.36
CA SER A 975 24.51 -6.08 14.66
C SER A 975 25.06 -6.67 13.36
N GLN A 976 25.07 -5.88 12.27
CA GLN A 976 25.74 -6.29 11.03
C GLN A 976 27.27 -6.11 11.13
N GLN A 977 27.72 -5.07 11.84
CA GLN A 977 29.13 -4.77 12.02
C GLN A 977 29.84 -5.72 13.00
N HIS A 978 29.10 -6.23 14.00
CA HIS A 978 29.67 -7.07 15.06
C HIS A 978 28.97 -8.44 15.11
N SER A 979 29.71 -9.50 15.44
CA SER A 979 29.19 -10.86 15.62
C SER A 979 28.43 -11.04 16.94
N LEU A 980 27.40 -10.20 17.16
CA LEU A 980 26.60 -10.17 18.39
C LEU A 980 25.27 -10.90 18.22
N TYR A 981 24.94 -11.78 19.16
CA TYR A 981 23.73 -12.60 19.11
C TYR A 981 22.96 -12.57 20.44
N VAL A 982 21.63 -12.55 20.36
CA VAL A 982 20.71 -12.60 21.51
C VAL A 982 19.76 -13.78 21.36
N SER A 983 19.62 -14.60 22.39
CA SER A 983 18.67 -15.72 22.43
C SER A 983 17.86 -15.71 23.72
N PRO A 984 16.59 -16.14 23.70
CA PRO A 984 15.83 -16.43 24.92
C PRO A 984 16.60 -17.43 25.80
N HIS A 985 16.60 -17.17 27.10
CA HIS A 985 17.33 -17.97 28.07
C HIS A 985 16.71 -19.38 28.21
N LYS A 986 17.53 -20.44 28.12
CA LYS A 986 17.11 -21.84 28.28
C LYS A 986 17.67 -22.41 29.58
N ASN A 987 16.86 -23.11 30.37
CA ASN A 987 17.29 -23.78 31.61
C ASN A 987 18.08 -25.09 31.38
N GLY A 988 18.66 -25.31 30.18
CA GLY A 988 19.39 -26.52 29.82
C GLY A 988 20.86 -26.26 29.50
N ALA A 989 21.71 -27.29 29.64
CA ALA A 989 23.13 -27.25 29.30
C ALA A 989 23.33 -27.02 27.78
N GLY A 990 23.34 -25.76 27.37
CA GLY A 990 23.47 -25.37 25.97
C GLY A 990 24.91 -25.49 25.48
N LEU A 991 25.11 -26.29 24.44
CA LEU A 991 26.32 -26.37 23.60
C LEU A 991 26.72 -24.96 23.14
N THR A 992 27.63 -24.29 23.85
CA THR A 992 28.04 -22.92 23.54
C THR A 992 29.54 -22.88 23.24
N PRO A 993 29.98 -22.15 22.19
CA PRO A 993 31.38 -22.16 21.78
C PRO A 993 32.25 -21.53 22.87
N ARG A 994 33.32 -22.24 23.29
CA ARG A 994 34.26 -21.77 24.33
C ARG A 994 35.00 -20.47 23.98
N SER A 995 34.83 -19.93 22.77
CA SER A 995 35.52 -18.75 22.26
C SER A 995 34.69 -17.45 22.28
N ALA A 996 33.41 -17.48 22.64
CA ALA A 996 32.53 -16.32 22.58
C ALA A 996 32.32 -15.64 23.93
N LEU A 997 32.32 -14.30 23.95
CA LEU A 997 31.88 -13.51 25.11
C LEU A 997 30.36 -13.67 25.29
N LEU A 998 29.93 -14.14 26.47
CA LEU A 998 28.53 -14.43 26.77
C LEU A 998 28.06 -13.60 27.98
N TYR A 999 26.89 -12.99 27.87
CA TYR A 999 26.19 -12.38 28.99
C TYR A 999 24.78 -12.94 29.13
N LYS A 1000 24.49 -13.51 30.30
CA LYS A 1000 23.19 -13.99 30.73
C LYS A 1000 22.59 -12.98 31.70
N PHE A 1001 21.46 -12.38 31.31
CA PHE A 1001 20.66 -11.53 32.20
C PHE A 1001 20.33 -12.31 33.49
N ASN A 1002 20.61 -11.70 34.65
CA ASN A 1002 20.48 -12.28 35.98
C ASN A 1002 21.35 -13.52 36.27
N GLY A 1003 22.40 -13.78 35.49
CA GLY A 1003 23.30 -14.92 35.75
C GLY A 1003 24.78 -14.69 35.48
N SER A 1004 25.13 -13.74 34.60
CA SER A 1004 26.52 -13.38 34.33
C SER A 1004 26.95 -12.16 35.16
N PRO A 1005 28.21 -12.11 35.63
CA PRO A 1005 28.73 -10.93 36.29
C PRO A 1005 28.77 -9.73 35.34
N SER A 1006 28.61 -8.52 35.89
CA SER A 1006 28.63 -7.26 35.13
C SER A 1006 29.88 -7.07 34.27
N LYS A 1007 31.02 -7.65 34.71
CA LYS A 1007 32.27 -7.69 33.95
C LYS A 1007 32.10 -8.28 32.55
N SER A 1008 31.33 -9.36 32.39
CA SER A 1008 31.10 -10.00 31.08
C SER A 1008 30.36 -9.08 30.11
N LEU A 1009 29.41 -8.27 30.59
CA LEU A 1009 28.74 -7.28 29.75
C LEU A 1009 29.68 -6.13 29.38
N LYS A 1010 30.54 -5.71 30.33
CA LYS A 1010 31.57 -4.69 30.08
C LYS A 1010 32.57 -5.15 29.01
N ASP A 1011 32.97 -6.42 29.03
CA ASP A 1011 33.87 -7.00 28.03
C ASP A 1011 33.24 -7.03 26.63
N ILE A 1012 31.95 -7.39 26.53
CA ILE A 1012 31.19 -7.30 25.27
C ILE A 1012 31.14 -5.86 24.77
N ASN A 1013 30.82 -4.90 25.64
CA ASN A 1013 30.76 -3.48 25.27
C ASN A 1013 32.12 -2.94 24.85
N ASN A 1014 33.21 -3.36 25.48
CA ASN A 1014 34.57 -2.98 25.09
C ASN A 1014 34.93 -3.54 23.72
N MET A 1015 34.59 -4.80 23.42
CA MET A 1015 34.78 -5.41 22.10
C MET A 1015 34.02 -4.61 21.01
N ILE A 1016 32.78 -4.19 21.29
CA ILE A 1016 31.99 -3.37 20.36
C ILE A 1016 32.65 -2.00 20.13
N ARG A 1017 33.17 -1.37 21.19
CA ARG A 1017 33.83 -0.05 21.09
C ARG A 1017 35.18 -0.10 20.36
N GLN A 1018 35.94 -1.18 20.54
CA GLN A 1018 37.29 -1.30 19.98
C GLN A 1018 37.30 -1.73 18.50
N GLY A 1019 36.21 -2.30 17.99
CA GLY A 1019 36.16 -2.93 16.67
C GLY A 1019 37.05 -4.18 16.61
N GLU A 1020 36.74 -5.13 15.73
CA GLU A 1020 37.53 -6.37 15.58
C GLU A 1020 38.95 -6.09 15.02
N GLN A 1021 39.87 -5.59 15.86
CA GLN A 1021 41.31 -5.63 15.58
C GLN A 1021 41.75 -7.09 15.59
N LYS A 1022 41.90 -7.66 14.38
CA LYS A 1022 42.37 -9.03 14.09
C LYS A 1022 43.41 -9.48 15.12
N THR A 1023 43.01 -10.40 16.00
CA THR A 1023 43.86 -10.98 17.04
C THR A 1023 45.05 -11.68 16.38
N LYS A 1024 46.25 -11.08 16.54
CA LYS A 1024 47.52 -11.69 16.13
C LYS A 1024 47.69 -13.04 16.82
N LYS A 1025 48.07 -14.05 16.02
CA LYS A 1025 48.37 -15.43 16.40
C LYS A 1025 49.06 -15.52 17.76
N ARG A 1026 48.49 -16.35 18.64
CA ARG A 1026 49.05 -16.77 19.94
C ARG A 1026 50.43 -17.40 19.72
N VAL A 1027 51.50 -16.69 20.05
CA VAL A 1027 52.79 -17.29 20.36
C VAL A 1027 52.78 -17.62 21.85
N ILE A 1028 52.99 -18.89 22.15
CA ILE A 1028 53.06 -19.46 23.49
C ILE A 1028 54.31 -18.87 24.15
N ALA A 1029 54.13 -18.05 25.18
CA ALA A 1029 55.20 -17.66 26.09
C ALA A 1029 54.79 -18.07 27.51
N ILE A 1030 55.65 -18.91 28.10
CA ILE A 1030 55.53 -19.49 29.42
C ILE A 1030 56.07 -18.49 30.45
N SER A 1031 55.42 -18.48 31.62
CA SER A 1031 55.87 -17.99 32.94
C SER A 1031 56.19 -16.50 33.12
N GLY A 1032 55.56 -15.89 34.13
CA GLY A 1032 55.92 -14.59 34.67
C GLY A 1032 54.84 -14.04 35.59
N ASP A 1033 55.04 -14.27 36.88
CA ASP A 1033 54.23 -13.86 38.02
C ASP A 1033 54.03 -12.34 38.17
N ALA A 1034 53.04 -12.01 39.01
CA ALA A 1034 52.92 -10.81 39.85
C ALA A 1034 52.28 -9.50 39.32
N ASP A 1035 51.34 -9.05 40.17
CA ASP A 1035 50.96 -7.66 40.53
C ASP A 1035 49.82 -6.89 39.82
N SER A 1036 48.86 -6.54 40.69
CA SER A 1036 47.72 -5.60 40.62
C SER A 1036 48.21 -4.12 40.48
N PRO A 1037 47.42 -3.03 40.60
CA PRO A 1037 45.99 -2.75 40.36
C PRO A 1037 45.73 -1.48 39.48
N ALA A 1038 44.47 -1.32 39.05
CA ALA A 1038 43.67 -0.08 39.02
C ALA A 1038 44.10 1.21 38.28
N LYS A 1039 43.09 1.76 37.57
CA LYS A 1039 42.84 3.16 37.17
C LYS A 1039 43.67 3.74 36.02
N ARG A 1040 43.15 3.62 34.79
CA ARG A 1040 43.19 4.73 33.82
C ARG A 1040 41.78 5.12 33.42
N LEU A 1041 41.46 6.37 33.74
CA LEU A 1041 40.23 7.10 33.44
C LEU A 1041 40.12 7.24 31.90
N CYS A 1042 38.96 6.93 31.33
CA CYS A 1042 38.67 7.22 29.92
C CYS A 1042 38.61 8.73 29.71
N GLN A 1043 39.44 9.26 28.81
CA GLN A 1043 39.18 10.56 28.17
C GLN A 1043 38.02 10.39 27.20
N GLU A 1044 36.96 11.17 27.40
CA GLU A 1044 35.83 11.29 26.48
C GLU A 1044 36.29 11.98 25.19
N ASN A 1045 35.88 11.41 24.05
CA ASN A 1045 36.29 11.79 22.70
C ASN A 1045 35.51 13.02 22.18
N ASP A 1046 35.69 14.18 22.83
CA ASP A 1046 35.16 15.45 22.32
C ASP A 1046 35.79 15.87 20.97
N ASP A 1047 36.93 15.30 20.60
CA ASP A 1047 37.67 15.65 19.38
C ASP A 1047 36.92 15.34 18.07
N VAL A 1048 36.05 14.32 18.02
CA VAL A 1048 35.35 13.95 16.78
C VAL A 1048 34.21 14.94 16.48
N LEU A 1049 33.52 15.41 17.52
CA LEU A 1049 32.46 16.41 17.37
C LEU A 1049 33.08 17.77 17.05
N LEU A 1050 34.18 18.13 17.72
CA LEU A 1050 34.88 19.39 17.49
C LEU A 1050 35.45 19.46 16.07
N LYS A 1051 36.00 18.36 15.55
CA LYS A 1051 36.49 18.29 14.17
C LYS A 1051 35.37 18.46 13.15
N ARG A 1052 34.20 17.81 13.35
CA ARG A 1052 33.03 18.01 12.48
C ARG A 1052 32.49 19.43 12.52
N LEU A 1053 32.48 20.06 13.69
CA LEU A 1053 32.07 21.47 13.82
C LEU A 1053 33.07 22.40 13.13
N GLN A 1054 34.38 22.12 13.23
CA GLN A 1054 35.40 22.87 12.51
C GLN A 1054 35.31 22.68 10.99
N ASP A 1055 35.01 21.48 10.50
CA ASP A 1055 34.83 21.23 9.06
C ASP A 1055 33.64 22.05 8.51
N VAL A 1056 32.52 22.09 9.25
CA VAL A 1056 31.33 22.88 8.87
C VAL A 1056 31.59 24.39 8.95
N VAL A 1057 32.36 24.86 9.93
CA VAL A 1057 32.75 26.28 10.03
C VAL A 1057 33.73 26.65 8.90
N SER A 1058 34.65 25.76 8.54
CA SER A 1058 35.62 25.97 7.46
C SER A 1058 34.95 25.99 6.08
N GLU A 1059 33.98 25.11 5.84
CA GLU A 1059 33.16 25.15 4.62
C GLU A 1059 32.37 26.46 4.51
N ARG A 1060 31.84 26.98 5.62
CA ARG A 1060 31.10 28.25 5.63
C ARG A 1060 31.96 29.50 5.52
N ALA A 1061 33.25 29.43 5.87
CA ALA A 1061 34.17 30.56 5.70
C ALA A 1061 34.75 30.65 4.28
N ASN A 1062 34.68 29.56 3.51
CA ASN A 1062 35.12 29.51 2.11
C ASN A 1062 33.98 29.78 1.10
N HIS A 1063 32.76 29.98 1.59
CA HIS A 1063 31.64 30.56 0.86
C HIS A 1063 31.44 32.00 1.30
#